data_AF-C6BNV6-F1
#
_entry.id   AF-C6BNV6-F1
#
_cell.length_a   1.000
_cell.length_b   1.000
_cell.length_c   1.000
_cell.angle_alpha   90.00
_cell.angle_beta   90.00
_cell.angle_gamma   90.00
#
_symmetry.space_group_name_H-M   'P 1'
#
loop_
_entity.id
_entity.type
_entity.pdbx_description
1 polymer ?
#
loop_
_entity_poly.entity_id
_entity_poly.type
_entity_poly.pdbx_seq_one_letter_code
_entity_poly.pdbx_strand_id
1 'polypeptide(L)'
;MVNDTAHVVWLENLRRTDVPRVGGKNASLGEMLANLAGRGVNVPPGFALTADAFRQFIEANDLQPVIFSALTDLDDSKLSLAEAGLAIRRAMLRGEWPKETARAIRLAYDELNRRTGQSDLDVAVRSSATAEDLPEASFAGQQETYLNIKGERALLDACRRCYASLFTDRAISYRQAKGIDHLKVALSVGVQRMVRSDLGGAGVMFSIDTETGFDKSVLINAAWGLGENVVQGEVDPDEYEVFKPLLLEPSLSPIVGKKLGGKSLKMICTTDNEQPTKNVPTSKAERAAFVLSDHDILALSRWACVIEQHYGQPMDIEWAKDGLTGEVFVVQARPETVESRREASAVRTWHIKKAGRKILSGVSIGEAIAAGKVCIIESPSDMGRFVDGAILVTQTTDPDWVPVMRRPAAIITDQGGRTSHAAIVSRELGLPAIVGAGNATHLLHDEQEITVSCAEGREGFVYEGIADFAVEEIDFGNIPATRTKVMLNLANPAAAFRWWRIPADGVGLARMEFVVSNHIKIHPMALARFETLKDEGARQAIAALTTGYEDRTEYFVDRLARGLGRIAAVQYPHPVIVRMSDFKTNEYAHLIGGAEFEPKEDNPMLGFRGASRYYSPRYREGFALECRAIRRLRNEMGFTNVVVMIPFCRSTKEADRVLEVMADNGIHRGEAGLQVYVMCEIPSNVILAKAFAQRFDGFSIGSNDLTQLTLGVDRDSADLAALFDEQDDAVKWMIQSVIASAHEAGAHVGLCGQAPSDHPEFAAFLVECGIDSISVSPDSFIAVKRSVAAAESTAAKAP
;
A
#
# COMPACT_ATOMS: atom_id res chain seq x y z
N MET A 1 33.95 34.22 -3.63
CA MET A 1 32.90 34.92 -4.40
C MET A 1 32.50 34.00 -5.53
N VAL A 2 31.39 33.30 -5.36
CA VAL A 2 30.82 32.40 -6.40
C VAL A 2 30.10 33.31 -7.40
N ASN A 3 30.38 33.17 -8.69
CA ASN A 3 29.74 33.97 -9.74
C ASN A 3 28.22 33.75 -9.70
N ASP A 4 27.50 34.74 -9.19
CA ASP A 4 26.03 34.76 -9.03
C ASP A 4 25.28 34.98 -10.36
N THR A 5 25.95 34.80 -11.50
CA THR A 5 25.47 35.13 -12.86
C THR A 5 25.46 33.94 -13.82
N ALA A 6 25.71 32.72 -13.35
CA ALA A 6 25.76 31.54 -14.21
C ALA A 6 24.36 31.18 -14.76
N HIS A 7 24.21 31.18 -16.09
CA HIS A 7 22.96 30.78 -16.76
C HIS A 7 22.64 29.29 -16.60
N VAL A 8 23.66 28.46 -16.43
CA VAL A 8 23.58 26.99 -16.30
C VAL A 8 24.43 26.51 -15.13
N VAL A 9 23.94 25.49 -14.42
CA VAL A 9 24.64 24.84 -13.29
C VAL A 9 24.54 23.33 -13.42
N TRP A 10 25.65 22.61 -13.22
CA TRP A 10 25.62 21.15 -13.17
C TRP A 10 24.86 20.65 -11.95
N LEU A 11 24.04 19.61 -12.12
CA LEU A 11 23.20 19.09 -11.02
C LEU A 11 24.04 18.64 -9.82
N GLU A 12 25.21 18.04 -10.04
CA GLU A 12 26.16 17.61 -8.98
C GLU A 12 26.64 18.74 -8.06
N ASN A 13 26.57 19.99 -8.54
CA ASN A 13 27.00 21.18 -7.80
C ASN A 13 25.85 21.88 -7.06
N LEU A 14 24.61 21.41 -7.22
CA LEU A 14 23.44 21.98 -6.56
C LEU A 14 23.23 21.34 -5.19
N ARG A 15 22.61 22.11 -4.29
CA ARG A 15 22.20 21.68 -2.94
C ARG A 15 20.75 22.08 -2.70
N ARG A 16 20.16 21.53 -1.63
CA ARG A 16 18.81 21.90 -1.20
C ARG A 16 18.64 23.41 -0.92
N THR A 17 19.72 24.13 -0.60
CA THR A 17 19.68 25.58 -0.40
C THR A 17 19.52 26.38 -1.69
N ASP A 18 19.71 25.76 -2.86
CA ASP A 18 19.64 26.44 -4.17
C ASP A 18 18.22 26.55 -4.74
N VAL A 19 17.17 26.20 -3.99
CA VAL A 19 15.76 26.30 -4.44
C VAL A 19 15.40 27.66 -5.07
N PRO A 20 15.79 28.83 -4.51
CA PRO A 20 15.50 30.12 -5.16
C PRO A 20 16.16 30.30 -6.53
N ARG A 21 17.24 29.56 -6.79
CA ARG A 21 18.06 29.65 -8.00
C ARG A 21 17.66 28.64 -9.07
N VAL A 22 17.25 27.44 -8.69
CA VAL A 22 16.98 26.32 -9.63
C VAL A 22 15.65 25.62 -9.41
N GLY A 23 14.81 26.10 -8.50
CA GLY A 23 13.55 25.44 -8.15
C GLY A 23 13.73 24.16 -7.33
N GLY A 24 12.61 23.65 -6.83
CA GLY A 24 12.57 22.53 -5.88
C GLY A 24 13.14 21.22 -6.42
N LYS A 25 12.62 20.78 -7.58
CA LYS A 25 13.03 19.53 -8.23
C LYS A 25 14.53 19.48 -8.55
N ASN A 26 15.08 20.53 -9.16
CA ASN A 26 16.51 20.53 -9.52
C ASN A 26 17.41 20.61 -8.28
N ALA A 27 17.01 21.37 -7.25
CA ALA A 27 17.73 21.42 -5.97
C ALA A 27 17.73 20.05 -5.29
N SER A 28 16.58 19.35 -5.30
CA SER A 28 16.44 17.99 -4.76
C SER A 28 17.29 16.96 -5.52
N LEU A 29 17.31 17.02 -6.86
CA LEU A 29 18.17 16.16 -7.69
C LEU A 29 19.65 16.36 -7.40
N GLY A 30 20.09 17.62 -7.28
CA GLY A 30 21.47 17.94 -6.93
C GLY A 30 21.85 17.51 -5.53
N GLU A 31 20.96 17.70 -4.56
CA GLU A 31 21.12 17.25 -3.19
C GLU A 31 21.35 15.73 -3.12
N MET A 32 20.58 14.95 -3.89
CA MET A 32 20.76 13.50 -3.98
C MET A 32 22.06 13.11 -4.68
N LEU A 33 22.40 13.71 -5.82
CA LEU A 33 23.65 13.45 -6.54
C LEU A 33 24.87 13.72 -5.66
N ALA A 34 24.86 14.82 -4.93
CA ALA A 34 26.01 15.25 -4.14
C ALA A 34 26.20 14.43 -2.85
N ASN A 35 25.10 14.05 -2.18
CA ASN A 35 25.17 13.47 -0.84
C ASN A 35 24.81 11.98 -0.79
N LEU A 36 24.06 11.45 -1.76
CA LEU A 36 23.53 10.08 -1.72
C LEU A 36 24.17 9.13 -2.74
N ALA A 37 24.93 9.64 -3.71
CA ALA A 37 25.68 8.79 -4.65
C ALA A 37 26.63 7.81 -3.94
N GLY A 38 27.33 8.27 -2.90
CA GLY A 38 28.18 7.41 -2.06
C GLY A 38 27.42 6.38 -1.22
N ARG A 39 26.09 6.52 -1.10
CA ARG A 39 25.18 5.57 -0.44
C ARG A 39 24.44 4.69 -1.45
N GLY A 40 24.87 4.71 -2.72
CA GLY A 40 24.37 3.86 -3.78
C GLY A 40 23.13 4.39 -4.52
N VAL A 41 22.60 5.57 -4.17
CA VAL A 41 21.47 6.16 -4.90
C VAL A 41 21.95 6.69 -6.25
N ASN A 42 21.41 6.14 -7.33
CA ASN A 42 21.82 6.52 -8.68
C ASN A 42 20.84 7.54 -9.27
N VAL A 43 21.36 8.69 -9.67
CA VAL A 43 20.58 9.77 -10.32
C VAL A 43 21.24 10.07 -11.67
N PRO A 44 20.48 10.18 -12.78
CA PRO A 44 21.10 10.44 -14.07
C PRO A 44 21.77 11.82 -14.11
N PRO A 45 22.94 11.96 -14.77
CA PRO A 45 23.66 13.22 -14.84
C PRO A 45 22.90 14.25 -15.69
N GLY A 46 23.16 15.54 -15.44
CA GLY A 46 22.50 16.64 -16.12
C GLY A 46 22.91 18.01 -15.60
N PHE A 47 22.25 19.03 -16.10
CA PHE A 47 22.42 20.43 -15.70
C PHE A 47 21.07 21.15 -15.59
N ALA A 48 21.03 22.29 -14.91
CA ALA A 48 19.84 23.12 -14.76
C ALA A 48 20.09 24.55 -15.27
N LEU A 49 19.12 25.12 -15.97
CA LEU A 49 19.06 26.56 -16.26
C LEU A 49 18.58 27.31 -15.02
N THR A 50 19.20 28.43 -14.69
CA THR A 50 18.85 29.19 -13.47
C THR A 50 17.59 30.04 -13.64
N ALA A 51 16.99 30.41 -12.52
CA ALA A 51 15.92 31.40 -12.45
C ALA A 51 16.33 32.76 -13.07
N ASP A 52 17.62 33.12 -12.97
CA ASP A 52 18.14 34.33 -13.63
C ASP A 52 18.20 34.19 -15.15
N ALA A 53 18.50 33.00 -15.68
CA ALA A 53 18.41 32.76 -17.13
C ALA A 53 16.97 32.95 -17.63
N PHE A 54 15.98 32.57 -16.84
CA PHE A 54 14.57 32.85 -17.12
C PHE A 54 14.27 34.34 -17.09
N ARG A 55 14.68 35.06 -16.04
CA ARG A 55 14.47 36.52 -15.94
C ARG A 55 15.08 37.28 -17.12
N GLN A 56 16.30 36.90 -17.53
CA GLN A 56 16.96 37.49 -18.70
C GLN A 56 16.25 37.15 -20.01
N PHE A 57 15.67 35.96 -20.15
CA PHE A 57 14.86 35.62 -21.31
C PHE A 57 13.60 36.50 -21.40
N ILE A 58 12.95 36.76 -20.25
CA ILE A 58 11.79 37.66 -20.16
C ILE A 58 12.17 39.09 -20.54
N GLU A 59 13.28 39.60 -20.00
CA GLU A 59 13.78 40.96 -20.26
C GLU A 59 14.20 41.13 -21.72
N ALA A 60 14.99 40.22 -22.28
CA ALA A 60 15.50 40.32 -23.66
C ALA A 60 14.41 40.26 -24.74
N ASN A 61 13.21 39.80 -24.40
CA ASN A 61 12.07 39.69 -25.31
C ASN A 61 10.92 40.65 -24.96
N ASP A 62 11.14 41.59 -24.03
CA ASP A 62 10.13 42.55 -23.56
C ASP A 62 8.80 41.87 -23.16
N LEU A 63 8.87 40.71 -22.50
CA LEU A 63 7.70 39.89 -22.19
C LEU A 63 6.95 40.36 -20.94
N GLN A 64 7.60 41.13 -20.06
CA GLN A 64 6.99 41.64 -18.82
C GLN A 64 5.71 42.45 -19.07
N PRO A 65 5.71 43.48 -19.95
CA PRO A 65 4.50 44.23 -20.27
C PRO A 65 3.39 43.37 -20.88
N VAL A 66 3.75 42.39 -21.71
CA VAL A 66 2.79 41.47 -22.35
C VAL A 66 2.09 40.60 -21.31
N ILE A 67 2.85 40.01 -20.38
CA ILE A 67 2.31 39.21 -19.27
C ILE A 67 1.40 40.07 -18.40
N PHE A 68 1.86 41.27 -18.01
CA PHE A 68 1.11 42.17 -17.14
C PHE A 68 -0.22 42.60 -17.78
N SER A 69 -0.21 42.98 -19.05
CA SER A 69 -1.43 43.38 -19.77
C SER A 69 -2.42 42.21 -19.87
N ALA A 70 -1.95 41.02 -20.26
CA ALA A 70 -2.82 39.85 -20.41
C ALA A 70 -3.46 39.41 -19.08
N LEU A 71 -2.72 39.49 -17.97
CA LEU A 71 -3.24 39.18 -16.63
C LEU A 71 -4.19 40.28 -16.14
N THR A 72 -3.91 41.55 -16.40
CA THR A 72 -4.82 42.66 -16.05
C THR A 72 -6.13 42.55 -16.82
N ASP A 73 -6.07 42.25 -18.12
CA ASP A 73 -7.27 42.05 -18.94
C ASP A 73 -8.06 40.80 -18.53
N LEU A 74 -7.40 39.78 -17.97
CA LEU A 74 -8.05 38.65 -17.31
C LEU A 74 -8.79 39.07 -16.03
N ASP A 75 -8.12 39.81 -15.15
CA ASP A 75 -8.70 40.29 -13.89
C ASP A 75 -9.88 41.26 -14.14
N ASP A 76 -9.79 42.10 -15.18
CA ASP A 76 -10.85 42.99 -15.66
C ASP A 76 -11.97 42.27 -16.44
N SER A 77 -11.90 40.94 -16.58
CA SER A 77 -12.84 40.12 -17.36
C SER A 77 -12.98 40.51 -18.84
N LYS A 78 -11.94 41.14 -19.41
CA LYS A 78 -11.84 41.46 -20.85
C LYS A 78 -11.33 40.29 -21.67
N LEU A 79 -10.51 39.42 -21.06
CA LEU A 79 -10.06 38.14 -21.62
C LEU A 79 -10.54 37.00 -20.73
N SER A 80 -10.83 35.86 -21.34
CA SER A 80 -10.94 34.59 -20.60
C SER A 80 -9.56 34.08 -20.19
N LEU A 81 -9.53 33.20 -19.18
CA LEU A 81 -8.30 32.54 -18.71
C LEU A 81 -7.53 31.85 -19.86
N ALA A 82 -8.27 31.19 -20.74
CA ALA A 82 -7.71 30.50 -21.91
C ALA A 82 -7.07 31.48 -22.90
N GLU A 83 -7.72 32.62 -23.16
CA GLU A 83 -7.19 33.64 -24.08
C GLU A 83 -5.95 34.33 -23.51
N ALA A 84 -5.98 34.71 -22.22
CA ALA A 84 -4.84 35.32 -21.54
C ALA A 84 -3.64 34.36 -21.47
N GLY A 85 -3.87 33.12 -21.04
CA GLY A 85 -2.84 32.08 -21.00
C GLY A 85 -2.24 31.81 -22.39
N LEU A 86 -3.08 31.65 -23.42
CA LEU A 86 -2.62 31.43 -24.79
C LEU A 86 -1.83 32.61 -25.35
N ALA A 87 -2.23 33.85 -25.07
CA ALA A 87 -1.51 35.05 -25.49
C ALA A 87 -0.09 35.08 -24.91
N ILE A 88 0.05 34.83 -23.61
CA ILE A 88 1.34 34.78 -22.92
C ILE A 88 2.21 33.65 -23.48
N ARG A 89 1.67 32.42 -23.59
CA ARG A 89 2.41 31.27 -24.12
C ARG A 89 2.88 31.49 -25.54
N ARG A 90 2.06 32.07 -26.42
CA ARG A 90 2.47 32.42 -27.79
C ARG A 90 3.60 33.44 -27.83
N ALA A 91 3.58 34.45 -26.94
CA ALA A 91 4.66 35.42 -26.85
C ALA A 91 5.97 34.76 -26.38
N MET A 92 5.91 33.89 -25.36
CA MET A 92 7.06 33.12 -24.88
C MET A 92 7.68 32.24 -25.97
N LEU A 93 6.85 31.51 -26.72
CA LEU A 93 7.31 30.60 -27.78
C LEU A 93 7.93 31.32 -28.98
N ARG A 94 7.54 32.58 -29.24
CA ARG A 94 8.15 33.43 -30.28
C ARG A 94 9.44 34.11 -29.81
N GLY A 95 9.72 34.10 -28.51
CA GLY A 95 10.90 34.72 -27.94
C GLY A 95 12.21 34.10 -28.45
N GLU A 96 13.19 34.95 -28.69
CA GLU A 96 14.55 34.54 -29.06
C GLU A 96 15.40 34.35 -27.80
N TRP A 97 16.28 33.35 -27.82
CA TRP A 97 17.21 33.14 -26.72
C TRP A 97 18.29 34.23 -26.71
N PRO A 98 18.61 34.83 -25.54
CA PRO A 98 19.81 35.64 -25.39
C PRO A 98 21.05 34.85 -25.83
N LYS A 99 21.96 35.48 -26.57
CA LYS A 99 23.12 34.81 -27.19
C LYS A 99 23.97 34.05 -26.17
N GLU A 100 24.22 34.65 -25.01
CA GLU A 100 25.01 34.03 -23.94
C GLU A 100 24.28 32.84 -23.31
N THR A 101 22.97 32.95 -23.06
CA THR A 101 22.15 31.83 -22.54
C THR A 101 22.13 30.66 -23.52
N ALA A 102 21.87 30.91 -24.81
CA ALA A 102 21.87 29.85 -25.83
C ALA A 102 23.25 29.19 -25.96
N ARG A 103 24.33 29.97 -25.88
CA ARG A 103 25.70 29.44 -25.89
C ARG A 103 25.97 28.57 -24.67
N ALA A 104 25.57 29.00 -23.48
CA ALA A 104 25.73 28.24 -22.24
C ALA A 104 25.00 26.90 -22.30
N ILE A 105 23.77 26.87 -22.82
CA ILE A 105 22.97 25.63 -22.99
C ILE A 105 23.68 24.65 -23.95
N ARG A 106 24.15 25.13 -25.11
CA ARG A 106 24.87 24.30 -26.09
C ARG A 106 26.15 23.71 -25.50
N LEU A 107 26.97 24.54 -24.87
CA LEU A 107 28.22 24.10 -24.24
C LEU A 107 27.98 23.06 -23.14
N ALA A 108 26.92 23.23 -22.34
CA ALA A 108 26.55 22.26 -21.31
C ALA A 108 26.05 20.93 -21.93
N TYR A 109 25.31 20.98 -23.03
CA TYR A 109 24.86 19.79 -23.75
C TYR A 109 26.03 19.03 -24.41
N ASP A 110 26.96 19.73 -25.06
CA ASP A 110 28.19 19.14 -25.63
C ASP A 110 29.07 18.50 -24.55
N GLU A 111 29.21 19.17 -23.41
CA GLU A 111 29.93 18.61 -22.27
C GLU A 111 29.20 17.39 -21.68
N LEU A 112 27.87 17.38 -21.64
CA LEU A 112 27.09 16.22 -21.20
C LEU A 112 27.31 15.03 -22.16
N ASN A 113 27.27 15.26 -23.47
CA ASN A 113 27.62 14.28 -24.51
C ASN A 113 29.04 13.70 -24.28
N ARG A 114 30.02 14.57 -24.03
CA ARG A 114 31.41 14.16 -23.75
C ARG A 114 31.52 13.32 -22.48
N ARG A 115 30.82 13.70 -21.40
CA ARG A 115 30.84 12.98 -20.11
C ARG A 115 30.20 11.59 -20.20
N THR A 116 29.17 11.42 -21.04
CA THR A 116 28.48 10.14 -21.22
C THR A 116 29.08 9.29 -22.34
N GLY A 117 30.03 9.81 -23.11
CA GLY A 117 30.65 9.12 -24.24
C GLY A 117 29.70 8.91 -25.42
N GLN A 118 28.64 9.72 -25.53
CA GLN A 118 27.64 9.62 -26.59
C GLN A 118 27.63 10.89 -27.45
N SER A 119 27.32 10.73 -28.73
CA SER A 119 27.01 11.84 -29.62
C SER A 119 25.50 11.98 -29.74
N ASP A 120 24.97 13.19 -29.53
CA ASP A 120 23.54 13.48 -29.68
C ASP A 120 22.67 12.68 -28.69
N LEU A 121 23.02 12.79 -27.41
CA LEU A 121 22.37 12.14 -26.28
C LEU A 121 20.91 12.58 -26.14
N ASP A 122 20.00 11.61 -26.00
CA ASP A 122 18.60 11.90 -25.69
C ASP A 122 18.50 12.43 -24.25
N VAL A 123 17.80 13.56 -24.07
CA VAL A 123 17.62 14.20 -22.75
C VAL A 123 16.14 14.40 -22.41
N ALA A 124 15.85 14.36 -21.11
CA ALA A 124 14.60 14.82 -20.52
C ALA A 124 14.76 16.28 -20.09
N VAL A 125 13.82 17.12 -20.50
CA VAL A 125 13.78 18.55 -20.18
C VAL A 125 12.57 18.78 -19.27
N ARG A 126 12.84 19.11 -18.01
CA ARG A 126 11.84 19.21 -16.94
C ARG A 126 11.79 20.61 -16.37
N SER A 127 10.57 21.06 -16.09
CA SER A 127 10.29 22.31 -15.42
C SER A 127 10.45 22.17 -13.89
N SER A 128 11.06 23.18 -13.26
CA SER A 128 11.24 23.27 -11.81
C SER A 128 11.01 24.71 -11.34
N ALA A 129 9.90 24.97 -10.65
CA ALA A 129 9.55 26.33 -10.23
C ALA A 129 10.16 26.68 -8.87
N THR A 130 10.47 27.96 -8.65
CA THR A 130 11.01 28.45 -7.37
C THR A 130 9.99 28.48 -6.24
N ALA A 131 8.70 28.33 -6.54
CA ALA A 131 7.60 28.33 -5.58
C ALA A 131 6.94 26.95 -5.42
N GLU A 132 7.52 25.90 -6.00
CA GLU A 132 6.94 24.55 -6.08
C GLU A 132 6.88 23.82 -4.73
N ASP A 133 7.76 24.17 -3.78
CA ASP A 133 7.90 23.50 -2.49
C ASP A 133 7.26 24.28 -1.32
N LEU A 134 6.37 25.23 -1.59
CA LEU A 134 5.65 25.90 -0.50
C LEU A 134 4.84 24.85 0.28
N PRO A 135 4.88 24.86 1.63
CA PRO A 135 4.20 23.85 2.44
C PRO A 135 2.73 23.67 2.08
N GLU A 136 2.03 24.69 1.61
CA GLU A 136 0.60 24.62 1.27
C GLU A 136 0.29 24.31 -0.21
N ALA A 137 1.29 23.92 -1.01
CA ALA A 137 1.18 23.85 -2.46
C ALA A 137 1.66 22.53 -3.08
N SER A 138 0.72 21.62 -3.37
CA SER A 138 0.98 20.46 -4.22
C SER A 138 0.81 20.86 -5.70
N PHE A 139 1.92 21.12 -6.40
CA PHE A 139 1.93 21.42 -7.85
C PHE A 139 1.90 20.15 -8.74
N ALA A 140 1.38 19.03 -8.23
CA ALA A 140 1.41 17.74 -8.94
C ALA A 140 0.80 17.84 -10.35
N GLY A 141 1.59 17.47 -11.37
CA GLY A 141 1.20 17.45 -12.78
C GLY A 141 0.88 18.82 -13.40
N GLN A 142 1.30 19.94 -12.80
CA GLN A 142 0.97 21.29 -13.33
C GLN A 142 1.92 21.79 -14.43
N GLN A 143 3.12 21.21 -14.51
CA GLN A 143 4.18 21.71 -15.39
C GLN A 143 4.63 20.63 -16.37
N GLU A 144 4.99 21.08 -17.57
CA GLU A 144 5.30 20.17 -18.68
C GLU A 144 6.71 19.58 -18.55
N THR A 145 6.79 18.28 -18.85
CA THR A 145 8.03 17.52 -19.03
C THR A 145 8.12 17.11 -20.49
N TYR A 146 9.29 17.31 -21.08
CA TYR A 146 9.58 16.94 -22.47
C TYR A 146 10.60 15.82 -22.48
N LEU A 147 10.22 14.66 -23.02
CA LEU A 147 11.04 13.45 -23.03
C LEU A 147 11.62 13.20 -24.42
N ASN A 148 12.72 12.44 -24.48
CA ASN A 148 13.35 12.01 -25.74
C ASN A 148 13.74 13.19 -26.66
N ILE A 149 14.32 14.24 -26.08
CA ILE A 149 14.76 15.42 -26.84
C ILE A 149 16.19 15.22 -27.33
N LYS A 150 16.40 15.42 -28.63
CA LYS A 150 17.67 15.16 -29.30
C LYS A 150 18.15 16.35 -30.11
N GLY A 151 19.42 16.71 -29.93
CA GLY A 151 20.08 17.79 -30.64
C GLY A 151 19.81 19.19 -30.07
N GLU A 152 20.75 20.09 -30.31
CA GLU A 152 20.75 21.45 -29.75
C GLU A 152 19.47 22.24 -30.05
N ARG A 153 18.96 22.14 -31.29
CA ARG A 153 17.79 22.90 -31.73
C ARG A 153 16.54 22.47 -30.98
N ALA A 154 16.34 21.16 -30.83
CA ALA A 154 15.20 20.61 -30.10
C ALA A 154 15.32 20.90 -28.60
N LEU A 155 16.54 20.85 -28.04
CA LEU A 155 16.79 21.21 -26.65
C LEU A 155 16.43 22.66 -26.34
N LEU A 156 16.88 23.61 -27.17
CA LEU A 156 16.54 25.03 -27.01
C LEU A 156 15.03 25.28 -27.16
N ASP A 157 14.36 24.52 -28.03
CA ASP A 157 12.92 24.61 -28.19
C ASP A 157 12.17 24.08 -26.97
N ALA A 158 12.53 22.89 -26.50
CA ALA A 158 11.97 22.27 -25.30
C ALA A 158 12.15 23.16 -24.06
N CYS A 159 13.32 23.80 -23.89
CA CYS A 159 13.55 24.75 -22.80
C CYS A 159 12.60 25.97 -22.88
N ARG A 160 12.32 26.50 -24.08
CA ARG A 160 11.34 27.60 -24.24
C ARG A 160 9.93 27.15 -23.92
N ARG A 161 9.56 25.94 -24.34
CA ARG A 161 8.26 25.38 -24.02
C ARG A 161 8.09 25.19 -22.51
N CYS A 162 9.13 24.73 -21.79
CA CYS A 162 9.12 24.74 -20.33
C CYS A 162 8.88 26.16 -19.78
N TYR A 163 9.58 27.20 -20.25
CA TYR A 163 9.31 28.57 -19.80
C TYR A 163 7.86 29.02 -20.07
N ALA A 164 7.29 28.65 -21.23
CA ALA A 164 5.89 28.91 -21.53
C ALA A 164 4.92 28.14 -20.61
N SER A 165 5.29 26.93 -20.16
CA SER A 165 4.45 26.10 -19.29
C SER A 165 4.22 26.72 -17.90
N LEU A 166 5.07 27.68 -17.49
CA LEU A 166 4.82 28.50 -16.31
C LEU A 166 3.50 29.27 -16.40
N PHE A 167 2.96 29.51 -17.61
CA PHE A 167 1.74 30.27 -17.87
C PHE A 167 0.65 29.40 -18.53
N THR A 168 0.58 28.12 -18.18
CA THR A 168 -0.63 27.31 -18.46
C THR A 168 -1.83 27.90 -17.72
N ASP A 169 -3.02 27.66 -18.27
CA ASP A 169 -4.29 28.16 -17.71
C ASP A 169 -4.43 27.69 -16.24
N ARG A 170 -4.06 26.43 -15.98
CA ARG A 170 -3.96 25.83 -14.65
C ARG A 170 -3.00 26.57 -13.72
N ALA A 171 -1.77 26.83 -14.16
CA ALA A 171 -0.77 27.52 -13.34
C ALA A 171 -1.16 28.97 -13.02
N ILE A 172 -1.84 29.66 -13.94
CA ILE A 172 -2.39 30.99 -13.71
C ILE A 172 -3.50 30.93 -12.65
N SER A 173 -4.54 30.12 -12.87
CA SER A 173 -5.66 29.98 -11.93
C SER A 173 -5.20 29.58 -10.52
N TYR A 174 -4.26 28.63 -10.43
CA TYR A 174 -3.70 28.18 -9.15
C TYR A 174 -3.04 29.31 -8.35
N ARG A 175 -2.20 30.12 -9.00
CA ARG A 175 -1.50 31.23 -8.34
C ARG A 175 -2.46 32.34 -7.94
N GLN A 176 -3.47 32.65 -8.75
CA GLN A 176 -4.53 33.59 -8.37
C GLN A 176 -5.27 33.10 -7.12
N ALA A 177 -5.68 31.83 -7.09
CA ALA A 177 -6.38 31.23 -5.94
C ALA A 177 -5.54 31.24 -4.64
N LYS A 178 -4.21 31.18 -4.75
CA LYS A 178 -3.27 31.25 -3.62
C LYS A 178 -2.75 32.66 -3.33
N GLY A 179 -3.15 33.68 -4.08
CA GLY A 179 -2.66 35.05 -3.94
C GLY A 179 -1.15 35.20 -4.23
N ILE A 180 -0.58 34.33 -5.06
CA ILE A 180 0.84 34.36 -5.44
C ILE A 180 1.01 35.29 -6.66
N ASP A 181 1.87 36.29 -6.54
CA ASP A 181 2.22 37.19 -7.63
C ASP A 181 2.91 36.44 -8.78
N HIS A 182 2.27 36.45 -9.96
CA HIS A 182 2.74 35.78 -11.17
C HIS A 182 4.14 36.22 -11.60
N LEU A 183 4.50 37.49 -11.38
CA LEU A 183 5.77 38.06 -11.83
C LEU A 183 6.93 37.78 -10.85
N LYS A 184 6.62 37.30 -9.64
CA LYS A 184 7.63 36.91 -8.63
C LYS A 184 8.07 35.45 -8.76
N VAL A 185 7.32 34.63 -9.49
CA VAL A 185 7.67 33.22 -9.71
C VAL A 185 8.60 33.11 -10.91
N ALA A 186 9.75 32.47 -10.72
CA ALA A 186 10.65 32.11 -11.80
C ALA A 186 10.64 30.59 -12.04
N LEU A 187 11.01 30.20 -13.26
CA LEU A 187 11.14 28.80 -13.63
C LEU A 187 12.59 28.46 -13.97
N SER A 188 13.07 27.37 -13.40
CA SER A 188 14.30 26.69 -13.80
C SER A 188 13.95 25.51 -14.71
N VAL A 189 14.88 25.15 -15.59
CA VAL A 189 14.74 23.99 -16.48
C VAL A 189 15.85 23.00 -16.20
N GLY A 190 15.49 21.81 -15.73
CA GLY A 190 16.41 20.68 -15.56
C GLY A 190 16.56 19.91 -16.88
N VAL A 191 17.79 19.74 -17.35
CA VAL A 191 18.15 18.93 -18.52
C VAL A 191 18.93 17.73 -18.03
N GLN A 192 18.35 16.55 -18.15
CA GLN A 192 18.90 15.32 -17.59
C GLN A 192 19.04 14.25 -18.67
N ARG A 193 20.09 13.42 -18.59
CA ARG A 193 20.22 12.24 -19.45
C ARG A 193 18.93 11.41 -19.41
N MET A 194 18.39 11.07 -20.58
CA MET A 194 17.23 10.19 -20.68
C MET A 194 17.62 8.76 -20.28
N VAL A 195 16.84 8.17 -19.37
CA VAL A 195 16.92 6.75 -19.03
C VAL A 195 16.05 5.99 -20.02
N ARG A 196 16.57 4.90 -20.61
CA ARG A 196 15.85 4.13 -21.66
C ARG A 196 14.79 3.21 -21.08
N SER A 197 13.91 3.74 -20.22
CA SER A 197 12.81 2.99 -19.63
C SER A 197 11.68 2.72 -20.62
N ASP A 198 11.69 3.33 -21.81
CA ASP A 198 10.85 2.95 -22.95
C ASP A 198 11.04 1.47 -23.35
N LEU A 199 12.24 0.93 -23.11
CA LEU A 199 12.61 -0.47 -23.31
C LEU A 199 12.59 -1.29 -22.02
N GLY A 200 12.27 -0.67 -20.89
CA GLY A 200 12.23 -1.26 -19.56
C GLY A 200 10.95 -0.84 -18.85
N GLY A 201 11.07 -0.32 -17.63
CA GLY A 201 9.93 0.17 -16.89
C GLY A 201 10.28 1.33 -15.97
N ALA A 202 9.27 2.02 -15.50
CA ALA A 202 9.39 3.17 -14.63
C ALA A 202 8.18 3.24 -13.72
N GLY A 203 8.26 4.12 -12.72
CA GLY A 203 7.14 4.38 -11.86
C GLY A 203 7.50 5.27 -10.68
N VAL A 204 6.73 5.10 -9.62
CA VAL A 204 6.80 5.94 -8.41
C VAL A 204 6.94 5.05 -7.19
N MET A 205 7.57 5.57 -6.14
CA MET A 205 7.64 4.91 -4.86
C MET A 205 7.49 5.90 -3.71
N PHE A 206 6.84 5.46 -2.64
CA PHE A 206 6.58 6.22 -1.44
C PHE A 206 7.28 5.54 -0.28
N SER A 207 7.97 6.32 0.55
CA SER A 207 8.55 5.81 1.80
C SER A 207 7.48 5.67 2.90
N ILE A 208 6.20 5.52 2.58
CA ILE A 208 5.13 5.35 3.54
C ILE A 208 3.97 4.64 2.83
N ASP A 209 3.14 3.89 3.57
CA ASP A 209 1.86 3.47 3.02
C ASP A 209 0.93 4.69 2.89
N THR A 210 0.66 5.09 1.65
CA THR A 210 -0.13 6.29 1.34
C THR A 210 -1.62 6.17 1.67
N GLU A 211 -2.12 5.01 2.10
CA GLU A 211 -3.52 4.84 2.52
C GLU A 211 -3.68 5.01 4.03
N THR A 212 -2.86 4.30 4.80
CA THR A 212 -2.99 4.19 6.26
C THR A 212 -1.99 5.08 7.01
N GLY A 213 -1.02 5.66 6.30
CA GLY A 213 0.11 6.37 6.88
C GLY A 213 1.08 5.46 7.63
N PHE A 214 1.08 4.14 7.37
CA PHE A 214 2.03 3.21 8.01
C PHE A 214 3.46 3.55 7.58
N ASP A 215 4.22 4.12 8.50
CA ASP A 215 5.55 4.71 8.28
C ASP A 215 6.68 3.67 8.18
N LYS A 216 6.39 2.39 8.42
CA LYS A 216 7.36 1.29 8.34
C LYS A 216 7.31 0.52 7.02
N SER A 217 6.60 1.00 6.00
CA SER A 217 6.56 0.38 4.67
C SER A 217 7.06 1.31 3.56
N VAL A 218 7.61 0.70 2.50
CA VAL A 218 7.82 1.34 1.20
C VAL A 218 6.83 0.75 0.22
N LEU A 219 6.11 1.62 -0.49
CA LEU A 219 5.18 1.26 -1.56
C LEU A 219 5.82 1.61 -2.90
N ILE A 220 5.92 0.66 -3.83
CA ILE A 220 6.49 0.87 -5.18
C ILE A 220 5.45 0.51 -6.22
N ASN A 221 5.18 1.43 -7.14
CA ASN A 221 4.37 1.19 -8.33
C ASN A 221 5.24 1.17 -9.58
N ALA A 222 4.96 0.23 -10.50
CA ALA A 222 5.73 0.05 -11.72
C ALA A 222 4.86 -0.25 -12.94
N ALA A 223 5.18 0.37 -14.07
CA ALA A 223 4.65 0.00 -15.38
C ALA A 223 5.77 -0.09 -16.43
N TRP A 224 5.48 -0.77 -17.54
CA TRP A 224 6.38 -0.81 -18.69
C TRP A 224 6.41 0.56 -19.40
N GLY A 225 7.56 0.94 -19.95
CA GLY A 225 7.73 2.20 -20.67
C GLY A 225 8.14 3.40 -19.79
N LEU A 226 7.96 4.60 -20.34
CA LEU A 226 8.23 5.85 -19.63
C LEU A 226 7.22 6.07 -18.48
N GLY A 227 7.67 6.69 -17.39
CA GLY A 227 6.92 6.77 -16.12
C GLY A 227 5.69 7.69 -16.14
N GLU A 228 5.52 8.50 -17.19
CA GLU A 228 4.45 9.50 -17.29
C GLU A 228 3.06 8.90 -17.05
N ASN A 229 2.76 7.75 -17.65
CA ASN A 229 1.45 7.08 -17.51
C ASN A 229 1.17 6.64 -16.06
N VAL A 230 2.20 6.32 -15.27
CA VAL A 230 2.05 5.94 -13.86
C VAL A 230 1.77 7.17 -13.00
N VAL A 231 2.49 8.26 -13.26
CA VAL A 231 2.33 9.55 -12.55
C VAL A 231 0.96 10.17 -12.83
N GLN A 232 0.48 10.09 -14.07
CA GLN A 232 -0.82 10.58 -14.48
C GLN A 232 -1.97 9.64 -14.08
N GLY A 233 -1.68 8.35 -13.86
CA GLY A 233 -2.70 7.36 -13.53
C GLY A 233 -3.44 6.79 -14.73
N GLU A 234 -2.88 6.88 -15.93
CA GLU A 234 -3.47 6.32 -17.15
C GLU A 234 -3.35 4.79 -17.21
N VAL A 235 -2.51 4.19 -16.37
CA VAL A 235 -2.27 2.75 -16.33
C VAL A 235 -2.44 2.20 -14.93
N ASP A 236 -2.95 0.97 -14.83
CA ASP A 236 -2.95 0.17 -13.60
C ASP A 236 -1.58 -0.53 -13.43
N PRO A 237 -0.70 -0.05 -12.53
CA PRO A 237 0.67 -0.52 -12.40
C PRO A 237 0.77 -1.78 -11.54
N ASP A 238 1.90 -2.48 -11.65
CA ASP A 238 2.31 -3.43 -10.60
C ASP A 238 2.52 -2.67 -9.29
N GLU A 239 2.20 -3.32 -8.18
CA GLU A 239 2.37 -2.77 -6.82
C GLU A 239 3.19 -3.73 -5.97
N TYR A 240 4.22 -3.18 -5.32
CA TYR A 240 5.11 -3.90 -4.42
C TYR A 240 5.17 -3.19 -3.07
N GLU A 241 5.25 -3.96 -2.00
CA GLU A 241 5.28 -3.43 -0.65
C GLU A 241 6.36 -4.11 0.17
N VAL A 242 7.22 -3.30 0.79
CA VAL A 242 8.42 -3.76 1.51
C VAL A 242 8.43 -3.20 2.92
N PHE A 243 8.69 -4.06 3.90
CA PHE A 243 8.76 -3.66 5.30
C PHE A 243 10.17 -3.15 5.66
N LYS A 244 10.27 -1.87 6.03
CA LYS A 244 11.54 -1.16 6.22
C LYS A 244 12.42 -1.71 7.35
N PRO A 245 11.90 -2.03 8.56
CA PRO A 245 12.76 -2.39 9.69
C PRO A 245 13.65 -3.60 9.43
N LEU A 246 13.19 -4.55 8.62
CA LEU A 246 13.95 -5.75 8.26
C LEU A 246 14.80 -5.57 6.99
N LEU A 247 14.63 -4.47 6.26
CA LEU A 247 15.32 -4.20 4.99
C LEU A 247 16.81 -3.84 5.20
N LEU A 248 17.16 -3.41 6.41
CA LEU A 248 18.53 -3.10 6.81
C LEU A 248 19.44 -4.34 6.78
N GLU A 249 18.87 -5.53 6.98
CA GLU A 249 19.59 -6.80 6.91
C GLU A 249 19.69 -7.25 5.44
N PRO A 250 20.88 -7.24 4.81
CA PRO A 250 21.01 -7.50 3.37
C PRO A 250 20.61 -8.91 2.94
N SER A 251 20.67 -9.88 3.86
CA SER A 251 20.29 -11.27 3.62
C SER A 251 18.78 -11.51 3.62
N LEU A 252 17.98 -10.54 4.08
CA LEU A 252 16.54 -10.66 4.16
C LEU A 252 15.84 -10.05 2.93
N SER A 253 14.66 -10.59 2.62
CA SER A 253 13.75 -10.09 1.58
C SER A 253 12.37 -9.81 2.17
N PRO A 254 12.20 -8.70 2.93
CA PRO A 254 10.95 -8.38 3.62
C PRO A 254 9.88 -7.79 2.69
N ILE A 255 9.70 -8.39 1.50
CA ILE A 255 8.66 -7.99 0.55
C ILE A 255 7.33 -8.60 1.00
N VAL A 256 6.47 -7.80 1.61
CA VAL A 256 5.19 -8.23 2.20
C VAL A 256 4.01 -8.16 1.24
N GLY A 257 4.18 -7.54 0.06
CA GLY A 257 3.13 -7.43 -0.95
C GLY A 257 3.66 -7.44 -2.38
N LYS A 258 2.96 -8.16 -3.26
CA LYS A 258 3.14 -8.12 -4.73
C LYS A 258 1.79 -8.28 -5.43
N LYS A 259 1.40 -7.30 -6.23
CA LYS A 259 0.19 -7.31 -7.04
C LYS A 259 0.55 -6.98 -8.48
N LEU A 260 0.11 -7.83 -9.39
CA LEU A 260 0.28 -7.63 -10.82
C LEU A 260 -0.80 -6.64 -11.31
N GLY A 261 -0.38 -5.54 -11.92
CA GLY A 261 -1.28 -4.56 -12.54
C GLY A 261 -1.66 -4.94 -13.97
N GLY A 262 -2.77 -4.39 -14.44
CA GLY A 262 -3.28 -4.63 -15.81
C GLY A 262 -2.33 -4.17 -16.92
N LYS A 263 -1.55 -3.11 -16.67
CA LYS A 263 -0.49 -2.57 -17.54
C LYS A 263 -0.88 -2.47 -19.03
N SER A 264 -2.09 -1.99 -19.32
CA SER A 264 -2.71 -2.07 -20.66
C SER A 264 -1.96 -1.29 -21.75
N LEU A 265 -1.29 -0.21 -21.38
CA LEU A 265 -0.57 0.71 -22.27
C LEU A 265 0.80 1.07 -21.69
N LYS A 266 1.73 1.41 -22.58
CA LYS A 266 3.07 1.90 -22.24
C LYS A 266 3.47 3.05 -23.16
N MET A 267 4.24 3.99 -22.62
CA MET A 267 4.80 5.10 -23.41
C MET A 267 6.20 4.73 -23.90
N ILE A 268 6.46 4.94 -25.19
CA ILE A 268 7.75 4.67 -25.83
C ILE A 268 8.30 5.91 -26.53
N CYS A 269 9.63 5.96 -26.68
CA CYS A 269 10.31 6.95 -27.50
C CYS A 269 10.02 6.72 -29.00
N THR A 270 9.95 7.79 -29.78
CA THR A 270 9.82 7.74 -31.24
C THR A 270 11.06 8.33 -31.92
N THR A 271 11.14 8.19 -33.24
CA THR A 271 12.13 8.88 -34.08
C THR A 271 11.60 10.21 -34.63
N ASP A 272 10.38 10.61 -34.28
CA ASP A 272 9.75 11.84 -34.74
C ASP A 272 10.02 12.96 -33.73
N ASN A 273 10.72 14.01 -34.18
CA ASN A 273 11.05 15.15 -33.34
C ASN A 273 9.83 16.02 -32.98
N GLU A 274 8.73 15.93 -33.72
CA GLU A 274 7.48 16.65 -33.40
C GLU A 274 6.65 15.91 -32.34
N GLN A 275 6.72 14.58 -32.35
CA GLN A 275 6.05 13.70 -31.38
C GLN A 275 7.07 12.72 -30.78
N PRO A 276 7.96 13.18 -29.88
CA PRO A 276 9.11 12.41 -29.40
C PRO A 276 8.71 11.18 -28.57
N THR A 277 7.47 11.11 -28.12
CA THR A 277 6.91 9.98 -27.36
C THR A 277 5.53 9.61 -27.87
N LYS A 278 5.15 8.33 -27.74
CA LYS A 278 3.79 7.86 -28.04
C LYS A 278 3.35 6.73 -27.11
N ASN A 279 2.06 6.68 -26.82
CA ASN A 279 1.45 5.54 -26.14
C ASN A 279 1.17 4.40 -27.12
N VAL A 280 1.51 3.18 -26.72
CA VAL A 280 1.26 1.94 -27.46
C VAL A 280 0.65 0.88 -26.54
N PRO A 281 -0.17 -0.05 -27.06
CA PRO A 281 -0.63 -1.18 -26.28
C PRO A 281 0.54 -2.03 -25.79
N THR A 282 0.50 -2.42 -24.52
CA THR A 282 1.49 -3.33 -23.93
C THR A 282 1.25 -4.75 -24.42
N SER A 283 2.31 -5.50 -24.72
CA SER A 283 2.16 -6.88 -25.21
C SER A 283 1.54 -7.80 -24.14
N LYS A 284 0.92 -8.91 -24.57
CA LYS A 284 0.33 -9.88 -23.63
C LYS A 284 1.37 -10.48 -22.67
N ALA A 285 2.60 -10.69 -23.14
CA ALA A 285 3.70 -11.21 -22.32
C ALA A 285 4.11 -10.21 -21.22
N GLU A 286 4.28 -8.94 -21.59
CA GLU A 286 4.60 -7.86 -20.64
C GLU A 286 3.48 -7.65 -19.61
N ARG A 287 2.21 -7.70 -20.02
CA ARG A 287 1.07 -7.56 -19.10
C ARG A 287 1.03 -8.69 -18.06
N ALA A 288 1.42 -9.91 -18.46
CA ALA A 288 1.46 -11.08 -17.59
C ALA A 288 2.71 -11.16 -16.70
N ALA A 289 3.70 -10.26 -16.88
CA ALA A 289 4.95 -10.25 -16.14
C ALA A 289 5.05 -9.05 -15.18
N PHE A 290 5.77 -9.25 -14.08
CA PHE A 290 6.16 -8.16 -13.20
C PHE A 290 7.26 -7.30 -13.84
N VAL A 291 7.16 -5.98 -13.71
CA VAL A 291 8.16 -5.04 -14.24
C VAL A 291 9.49 -5.15 -13.50
N LEU A 292 9.43 -5.35 -12.18
CA LEU A 292 10.59 -5.40 -11.30
C LEU A 292 10.87 -6.81 -10.78
N SER A 293 12.16 -7.15 -10.71
CA SER A 293 12.63 -8.31 -9.97
C SER A 293 12.72 -8.02 -8.47
N ASP A 294 12.80 -9.06 -7.63
CA ASP A 294 12.97 -8.91 -6.18
C ASP A 294 14.23 -8.10 -5.83
N HIS A 295 15.30 -8.26 -6.61
CA HIS A 295 16.51 -7.46 -6.47
C HIS A 295 16.23 -5.97 -6.68
N ASP A 296 15.50 -5.62 -7.74
CA ASP A 296 15.16 -4.23 -8.05
C ASP A 296 14.24 -3.63 -6.98
N ILE A 297 13.25 -4.40 -6.52
CA ILE A 297 12.30 -4.01 -5.45
C ILE A 297 13.07 -3.65 -4.17
N LEU A 298 14.01 -4.51 -3.75
CA LEU A 298 14.81 -4.30 -2.55
C LEU A 298 15.80 -3.13 -2.72
N ALA A 299 16.42 -2.98 -3.89
CA ALA A 299 17.33 -1.87 -4.18
C ALA A 299 16.60 -0.52 -4.11
N LEU A 300 15.46 -0.39 -4.81
CA LEU A 300 14.60 0.79 -4.76
C LEU A 300 14.13 1.10 -3.34
N SER A 301 13.69 0.08 -2.60
CA SER A 301 13.24 0.26 -1.22
C SER A 301 14.35 0.77 -0.29
N ARG A 302 15.59 0.28 -0.47
CA ARG A 302 16.75 0.77 0.29
C ARG A 302 17.04 2.22 -0.05
N TRP A 303 16.94 2.61 -1.31
CA TRP A 303 17.09 4.00 -1.73
C TRP A 303 16.00 4.89 -1.14
N ALA A 304 14.74 4.44 -1.11
CA ALA A 304 13.66 5.16 -0.46
C ALA A 304 13.96 5.44 1.03
N CYS A 305 14.44 4.44 1.78
CA CYS A 305 14.85 4.64 3.18
C CYS A 305 16.04 5.59 3.33
N VAL A 306 17.04 5.49 2.45
CA VAL A 306 18.21 6.38 2.45
C VAL A 306 17.81 7.84 2.18
N ILE A 307 16.92 8.05 1.21
CA ILE A 307 16.39 9.37 0.84
C ILE A 307 15.54 9.92 1.98
N GLU A 308 14.58 9.15 2.50
CA GLU A 308 13.75 9.54 3.66
C GLU A 308 14.60 9.95 4.86
N GLN A 309 15.60 9.15 5.23
CA GLN A 309 16.50 9.45 6.34
C GLN A 309 17.28 10.76 6.11
N HIS A 310 17.71 11.03 4.88
CA HIS A 310 18.42 12.25 4.52
C HIS A 310 17.55 13.49 4.63
N TYR A 311 16.30 13.40 4.19
CA TYR A 311 15.34 14.51 4.21
C TYR A 311 14.62 14.67 5.56
N GLY A 312 14.61 13.64 6.40
CA GLY A 312 14.00 13.63 7.74
C GLY A 312 12.47 13.57 7.72
N GLN A 313 11.87 13.14 6.61
CA GLN A 313 10.42 13.10 6.40
C GLN A 313 10.06 12.09 5.31
N PRO A 314 8.80 11.60 5.26
CA PRO A 314 8.34 10.72 4.18
C PRO A 314 8.50 11.34 2.79
N MET A 315 8.80 10.52 1.78
CA MET A 315 9.18 10.96 0.43
C MET A 315 8.36 10.27 -0.66
N ASP A 316 8.02 11.03 -1.70
CA ASP A 316 7.50 10.62 -3.00
C ASP A 316 8.63 10.69 -4.04
N ILE A 317 8.97 9.54 -4.65
CA ILE A 317 10.18 9.36 -5.45
C ILE A 317 9.81 8.72 -6.80
N GLU A 318 10.21 9.36 -7.89
CA GLU A 318 10.07 8.80 -9.24
C GLU A 318 11.35 8.04 -9.60
N TRP A 319 11.19 6.88 -10.25
CA TRP A 319 12.30 6.04 -10.66
C TRP A 319 12.11 5.49 -12.08
N ALA A 320 13.22 5.13 -12.72
CA ALA A 320 13.26 4.56 -14.06
C ALA A 320 14.31 3.44 -14.14
N LYS A 321 13.95 2.31 -14.74
CA LYS A 321 14.84 1.20 -15.06
C LYS A 321 15.21 1.23 -16.53
N ASP A 322 16.50 1.35 -16.81
CA ASP A 322 17.04 1.42 -18.15
C ASP A 322 16.96 0.04 -18.83
N GLY A 323 16.26 -0.06 -19.97
CA GLY A 323 16.08 -1.33 -20.68
C GLY A 323 17.32 -1.82 -21.43
N LEU A 324 18.36 -1.00 -21.59
CA LEU A 324 19.61 -1.39 -22.26
C LEU A 324 20.63 -1.94 -21.27
N THR A 325 20.73 -1.30 -20.10
CA THR A 325 21.74 -1.65 -19.07
C THR A 325 21.16 -2.50 -17.93
N GLY A 326 19.84 -2.44 -17.72
CA GLY A 326 19.17 -3.04 -16.57
C GLY A 326 19.30 -2.24 -15.27
N GLU A 327 20.04 -1.12 -15.28
CA GLU A 327 20.27 -0.27 -14.11
C GLU A 327 19.01 0.53 -13.76
N VAL A 328 18.82 0.79 -12.46
CA VAL A 328 17.73 1.61 -11.95
C VAL A 328 18.25 2.99 -11.55
N PHE A 329 17.41 4.01 -11.72
CA PHE A 329 17.73 5.41 -11.47
C PHE A 329 16.59 6.09 -10.74
N VAL A 330 16.90 6.98 -9.80
CA VAL A 330 15.97 7.97 -9.25
C VAL A 330 15.97 9.19 -10.17
N VAL A 331 14.80 9.57 -10.66
CA VAL A 331 14.63 10.68 -11.63
C VAL A 331 13.98 11.91 -11.00
N GLN A 332 13.35 11.77 -9.83
CA GLN A 332 12.83 12.88 -9.02
C GLN A 332 12.59 12.41 -7.59
N ALA A 333 12.69 13.32 -6.61
CA ALA A 333 12.26 13.06 -5.23
C ALA A 333 11.72 14.34 -4.59
N ARG A 334 10.62 14.23 -3.84
CA ARG A 334 10.01 15.33 -3.10
C ARG A 334 9.35 14.81 -1.81
N PRO A 335 9.06 15.68 -0.82
CA PRO A 335 8.35 15.27 0.38
C PRO A 335 6.94 14.75 0.07
N GLU A 336 6.49 13.72 0.78
CA GLU A 336 5.10 13.28 0.80
C GLU A 336 4.32 14.14 1.81
N THR A 337 3.21 14.74 1.38
CA THR A 337 2.53 15.81 2.14
C THR A 337 1.09 15.51 2.54
N VAL A 338 0.54 14.35 2.19
CA VAL A 338 -0.89 14.04 2.40
C VAL A 338 -1.09 13.29 3.71
N GLU A 339 -0.44 12.13 3.88
CA GLU A 339 -0.58 11.37 5.12
C GLU A 339 0.30 11.91 6.24
N SER A 340 1.45 12.52 5.92
CA SER A 340 2.36 13.13 6.91
C SER A 340 1.74 14.27 7.72
N ARG A 341 0.57 14.79 7.31
CA ARG A 341 -0.11 15.94 7.93
C ARG A 341 -1.38 15.60 8.69
N ARG A 342 -1.90 14.37 8.60
CA ARG A 342 -3.09 13.99 9.35
C ARG A 342 -2.75 13.94 10.84
N GLU A 343 -3.51 14.68 11.66
CA GLU A 343 -3.31 14.74 13.12
C GLU A 343 -3.33 13.33 13.73
N ALA A 344 -2.34 13.06 14.59
CA ALA A 344 -1.92 11.72 14.98
C ALA A 344 -2.83 11.00 16.01
N SER A 345 -3.84 11.66 16.58
CA SER A 345 -4.53 11.15 17.78
C SER A 345 -5.82 10.37 17.53
N ALA A 346 -6.51 10.58 16.40
CA ALA A 346 -7.83 9.99 16.16
C ALA A 346 -7.90 9.26 14.81
N VAL A 347 -8.38 8.01 14.81
CA VAL A 347 -8.73 7.25 13.60
C VAL A 347 -10.24 7.15 13.51
N ARG A 348 -10.81 7.53 12.36
CA ARG A 348 -12.22 7.31 12.07
C ARG A 348 -12.43 5.95 11.45
N THR A 349 -13.26 5.12 12.06
CA THR A 349 -13.66 3.84 11.53
C THR A 349 -15.05 3.91 10.93
N TRP A 350 -15.20 3.31 9.75
CA TRP A 350 -16.47 3.21 9.04
C TRP A 350 -16.87 1.74 8.96
N HIS A 351 -18.13 1.44 9.26
CA HIS A 351 -18.66 0.08 9.22
C HIS A 351 -19.99 0.06 8.46
N ILE A 352 -20.04 -0.73 7.39
CA ILE A 352 -21.31 -1.05 6.72
C ILE A 352 -22.09 -2.02 7.61
N LYS A 353 -23.29 -1.62 8.00
CA LYS A 353 -24.25 -2.51 8.67
C LYS A 353 -25.05 -3.30 7.65
N LYS A 354 -25.56 -2.59 6.64
CA LYS A 354 -26.38 -3.17 5.58
C LYS A 354 -26.16 -2.40 4.30
N ALA A 355 -25.69 -3.11 3.27
CA ALA A 355 -25.56 -2.59 1.91
C ALA A 355 -26.47 -3.34 0.94
N GLY A 356 -26.78 -2.70 -0.19
CA GLY A 356 -27.46 -3.35 -1.31
C GLY A 356 -26.53 -4.31 -2.08
N ARG A 357 -26.96 -4.70 -3.28
CA ARG A 357 -26.17 -5.58 -4.14
C ARG A 357 -24.88 -4.86 -4.58
N LYS A 358 -23.74 -5.56 -4.55
CA LYS A 358 -22.48 -5.07 -5.13
C LYS A 358 -22.64 -4.90 -6.64
N ILE A 359 -22.38 -3.70 -7.14
CA ILE A 359 -22.42 -3.35 -8.57
C ILE A 359 -21.05 -3.60 -9.20
N LEU A 360 -20.00 -3.00 -8.62
CA LEU A 360 -18.63 -3.08 -9.11
C LEU A 360 -17.61 -2.92 -7.98
N SER A 361 -16.33 -3.14 -8.30
CA SER A 361 -15.21 -2.86 -7.39
C SER A 361 -14.00 -2.31 -8.13
N GLY A 362 -13.10 -1.68 -7.38
CA GLY A 362 -11.85 -1.14 -7.86
C GLY A 362 -10.84 -0.96 -6.73
N VAL A 363 -9.78 -0.21 -6.97
CA VAL A 363 -8.79 0.14 -5.96
C VAL A 363 -9.36 1.22 -5.03
N SER A 364 -9.38 0.95 -3.73
CA SER A 364 -9.88 1.89 -2.73
C SER A 364 -8.87 2.98 -2.41
N ILE A 365 -9.32 4.24 -2.33
CA ILE A 365 -8.53 5.40 -1.93
C ILE A 365 -9.24 6.06 -0.73
N GLY A 366 -8.53 6.13 0.39
CA GLY A 366 -9.11 6.56 1.68
C GLY A 366 -9.82 5.41 2.39
N GLU A 367 -10.51 5.72 3.49
CA GLU A 367 -11.17 4.71 4.34
C GLU A 367 -12.65 5.00 4.60
N ALA A 368 -13.19 6.07 4.00
CA ALA A 368 -14.53 6.54 4.26
C ALA A 368 -15.59 5.80 3.42
N ILE A 369 -16.83 5.88 3.88
CA ILE A 369 -18.00 5.48 3.10
C ILE A 369 -18.74 6.76 2.73
N ALA A 370 -19.19 6.85 1.49
CA ALA A 370 -20.02 7.94 1.03
C ALA A 370 -21.21 7.38 0.25
N ALA A 371 -22.37 8.00 0.41
CA ALA A 371 -23.56 7.67 -0.35
C ALA A 371 -24.09 8.92 -1.03
N GLY A 372 -24.59 8.75 -2.24
CA GLY A 372 -25.08 9.86 -3.04
C GLY A 372 -25.55 9.42 -4.41
N LYS A 373 -26.03 10.40 -5.17
CA LYS A 373 -26.44 10.19 -6.56
C LYS A 373 -25.23 10.23 -7.49
N VAL A 374 -25.19 9.37 -8.47
CA VAL A 374 -24.19 9.37 -9.53
C VAL A 374 -24.36 10.61 -10.41
N CYS A 375 -23.25 11.28 -10.71
CA CYS A 375 -23.14 12.30 -11.74
C CYS A 375 -21.97 11.92 -12.65
N ILE A 376 -22.29 11.50 -13.87
CA ILE A 376 -21.31 11.10 -14.88
C ILE A 376 -20.85 12.35 -15.63
N ILE A 377 -19.55 12.61 -15.59
CA ILE A 377 -18.92 13.68 -16.34
C ILE A 377 -17.86 13.03 -17.22
N GLU A 378 -18.01 13.16 -18.53
CA GLU A 378 -17.08 12.56 -19.52
C GLU A 378 -15.89 13.47 -19.82
N SER A 379 -16.08 14.79 -19.74
CA SER A 379 -15.07 15.76 -20.12
C SER A 379 -15.01 16.95 -19.15
N PRO A 380 -13.85 17.61 -19.02
CA PRO A 380 -13.73 18.83 -18.23
C PRO A 380 -14.67 19.97 -18.67
N SER A 381 -15.06 20.02 -19.94
CA SER A 381 -16.02 21.02 -20.45
C SER A 381 -17.41 20.89 -19.83
N ASP A 382 -17.76 19.72 -19.28
CA ASP A 382 -19.09 19.45 -18.72
C ASP A 382 -19.18 19.73 -17.21
N MET A 383 -18.14 20.25 -16.57
CA MET A 383 -18.09 20.50 -15.11
C MET A 383 -19.22 21.37 -14.57
N GLY A 384 -19.76 22.27 -15.40
CA GLY A 384 -20.90 23.11 -15.03
C GLY A 384 -22.17 22.32 -14.71
N ARG A 385 -22.27 21.07 -15.17
CA ARG A 385 -23.39 20.16 -14.89
C ARG A 385 -23.27 19.42 -13.57
N PHE A 386 -22.09 19.41 -12.94
CA PHE A 386 -21.87 18.65 -11.73
C PHE A 386 -22.71 19.20 -10.56
N VAL A 387 -23.26 18.30 -9.74
CA VAL A 387 -24.09 18.65 -8.58
C VAL A 387 -23.29 18.43 -7.29
N ASP A 388 -23.23 19.44 -6.43
CA ASP A 388 -22.47 19.37 -5.17
C ASP A 388 -22.98 18.25 -4.27
N GLY A 389 -22.06 17.47 -3.69
CA GLY A 389 -22.37 16.30 -2.87
C GLY A 389 -22.76 15.04 -3.64
N ALA A 390 -22.81 15.07 -4.99
CA ALA A 390 -22.99 13.88 -5.81
C ALA A 390 -21.73 12.99 -5.84
N ILE A 391 -21.85 11.78 -6.37
CA ILE A 391 -20.74 10.86 -6.64
C ILE A 391 -20.26 11.12 -8.07
N LEU A 392 -19.03 11.60 -8.23
CA LEU A 392 -18.43 11.86 -9.54
C LEU A 392 -18.00 10.54 -10.18
N VAL A 393 -18.50 10.23 -11.37
CA VAL A 393 -18.08 9.06 -12.15
C VAL A 393 -17.47 9.52 -13.48
N THR A 394 -16.27 9.04 -13.79
CA THR A 394 -15.57 9.38 -15.04
C THR A 394 -14.58 8.29 -15.47
N GLN A 395 -14.01 8.36 -16.68
CA GLN A 395 -13.04 7.36 -17.15
C GLN A 395 -11.68 7.52 -16.46
N THR A 396 -11.17 8.75 -16.46
CA THR A 396 -9.93 9.15 -15.83
C THR A 396 -10.07 10.60 -15.36
N THR A 397 -9.23 11.01 -14.41
CA THR A 397 -9.11 12.42 -14.06
C THR A 397 -7.70 12.86 -14.36
N ASP A 398 -7.58 14.04 -14.91
CA ASP A 398 -6.34 14.76 -15.06
C ASP A 398 -6.39 16.06 -14.20
N PRO A 399 -5.26 16.75 -14.04
CA PRO A 399 -5.15 18.13 -13.59
C PRO A 399 -6.33 19.10 -13.78
N ASP A 400 -7.03 19.07 -14.90
CA ASP A 400 -8.09 20.01 -15.21
C ASP A 400 -9.33 19.74 -14.36
N TRP A 401 -9.49 18.52 -13.83
CA TRP A 401 -10.60 18.08 -12.99
C TRP A 401 -10.60 18.65 -11.56
N VAL A 402 -9.48 19.21 -11.10
CA VAL A 402 -9.32 19.70 -9.73
C VAL A 402 -10.43 20.68 -9.26
N PRO A 403 -10.91 21.64 -10.08
CA PRO A 403 -12.00 22.52 -9.67
C PRO A 403 -13.29 21.78 -9.33
N VAL A 404 -13.63 20.70 -10.06
CA VAL A 404 -14.83 19.91 -9.78
C VAL A 404 -14.61 18.90 -8.65
N MET A 405 -13.38 18.37 -8.49
CA MET A 405 -13.06 17.33 -7.50
C MET A 405 -13.22 17.75 -6.03
N ARG A 406 -13.43 19.04 -5.74
CA ARG A 406 -13.73 19.54 -4.37
C ARG A 406 -15.21 19.49 -3.99
N ARG A 407 -16.08 19.25 -4.98
CA ARG A 407 -17.54 19.28 -4.87
C ARG A 407 -18.19 17.90 -4.60
N PRO A 408 -17.66 16.73 -5.05
CA PRO A 408 -18.30 15.44 -4.84
C PRO A 408 -18.21 14.94 -3.39
N ALA A 409 -19.11 14.01 -3.05
CA ALA A 409 -19.01 13.20 -1.84
C ALA A 409 -18.06 11.99 -2.00
N ALA A 410 -17.89 11.48 -3.23
CA ALA A 410 -16.90 10.47 -3.61
C ALA A 410 -16.60 10.50 -5.10
N ILE A 411 -15.51 9.85 -5.50
CA ILE A 411 -15.05 9.79 -6.89
C ILE A 411 -14.90 8.32 -7.33
N ILE A 412 -15.37 7.98 -8.52
CA ILE A 412 -15.18 6.67 -9.15
C ILE A 412 -14.55 6.87 -10.53
N THR A 413 -13.42 6.19 -10.79
CA THR A 413 -12.79 6.18 -12.11
C THR A 413 -12.65 4.79 -12.70
N ASP A 414 -12.83 4.66 -14.01
CA ASP A 414 -12.61 3.40 -14.73
C ASP A 414 -11.13 2.98 -14.71
N GLN A 415 -10.22 3.95 -14.81
CA GLN A 415 -8.78 3.74 -14.88
C GLN A 415 -8.06 4.34 -13.67
N GLY A 416 -6.82 3.89 -13.46
CA GLY A 416 -5.91 4.40 -12.43
C GLY A 416 -5.65 3.43 -11.28
N GLY A 417 -4.45 3.55 -10.70
CA GLY A 417 -4.04 2.85 -9.48
C GLY A 417 -3.94 3.80 -8.28
N ARG A 418 -3.36 3.31 -7.17
CA ARG A 418 -3.15 4.07 -5.91
C ARG A 418 -2.36 5.37 -6.08
N THR A 419 -1.70 5.57 -7.20
CA THR A 419 -0.85 6.74 -7.49
C THR A 419 -1.38 7.58 -8.64
N SER A 420 -2.59 7.28 -9.12
CA SER A 420 -3.25 8.09 -10.14
C SER A 420 -3.54 9.49 -9.64
N HIS A 421 -3.74 10.43 -10.57
CA HIS A 421 -4.18 11.78 -10.23
C HIS A 421 -5.46 11.78 -9.37
N ALA A 422 -6.44 10.95 -9.74
CA ALA A 422 -7.67 10.74 -8.96
C ALA A 422 -7.35 10.35 -7.52
N ALA A 423 -6.45 9.39 -7.33
CA ALA A 423 -6.06 8.90 -6.02
C ALA A 423 -5.35 9.96 -5.17
N ILE A 424 -4.36 10.66 -5.75
CA ILE A 424 -3.57 11.67 -5.04
C ILE A 424 -4.46 12.83 -4.57
N VAL A 425 -5.27 13.38 -5.47
CA VAL A 425 -6.15 14.53 -5.15
C VAL A 425 -7.24 14.12 -4.17
N SER A 426 -7.83 12.93 -4.32
CA SER A 426 -8.87 12.47 -3.39
C SER A 426 -8.33 12.34 -1.96
N ARG A 427 -7.09 11.85 -1.79
CA ARG A 427 -6.45 11.80 -0.46
C ARG A 427 -6.22 13.18 0.13
N GLU A 428 -5.72 14.14 -0.67
CA GLU A 428 -5.46 15.53 -0.24
C GLU A 428 -6.76 16.21 0.22
N LEU A 429 -7.88 15.90 -0.45
CA LEU A 429 -9.20 16.43 -0.13
C LEU A 429 -9.93 15.61 0.95
N GLY A 430 -9.39 14.46 1.38
CA GLY A 430 -10.03 13.57 2.34
C GLY A 430 -11.32 12.89 1.81
N LEU A 431 -11.46 12.77 0.49
CA LEU A 431 -12.63 12.17 -0.17
C LEU A 431 -12.40 10.67 -0.43
N PRO A 432 -13.39 9.80 -0.17
CA PRO A 432 -13.31 8.41 -0.59
C PRO A 432 -13.35 8.31 -2.11
N ALA A 433 -12.48 7.47 -2.68
CA ALA A 433 -12.50 7.21 -4.12
C ALA A 433 -12.23 5.76 -4.48
N ILE A 434 -12.82 5.30 -5.58
CA ILE A 434 -12.56 3.99 -6.17
C ILE A 434 -11.98 4.21 -7.57
N VAL A 435 -10.71 3.86 -7.75
CA VAL A 435 -10.00 4.03 -9.03
C VAL A 435 -9.74 2.69 -9.69
N GLY A 436 -9.63 2.65 -11.02
CA GLY A 436 -9.40 1.39 -11.72
C GLY A 436 -10.60 0.42 -11.65
N ALA A 437 -11.82 0.94 -11.62
CA ALA A 437 -13.07 0.15 -11.59
C ALA A 437 -13.34 -0.60 -12.91
N GLY A 438 -12.61 -0.29 -13.97
CA GLY A 438 -12.69 -0.91 -15.29
C GLY A 438 -13.81 -0.37 -16.18
N ASN A 439 -15.06 -0.42 -15.71
CA ASN A 439 -16.24 -0.09 -16.53
C ASN A 439 -17.37 0.59 -15.74
N ALA A 440 -17.03 1.39 -14.72
CA ALA A 440 -18.00 2.16 -13.95
C ALA A 440 -18.81 3.13 -14.82
N THR A 441 -18.19 3.82 -15.78
CA THR A 441 -18.91 4.74 -16.69
C THR A 441 -19.96 4.05 -17.56
N HIS A 442 -19.82 2.74 -17.79
CA HIS A 442 -20.77 1.94 -18.56
C HIS A 442 -21.83 1.25 -17.71
N LEU A 443 -21.52 0.94 -16.45
CA LEU A 443 -22.41 0.22 -15.54
C LEU A 443 -23.31 1.13 -14.71
N LEU A 444 -22.84 2.35 -14.40
CA LEU A 444 -23.57 3.32 -13.61
C LEU A 444 -24.36 4.28 -14.52
N HIS A 445 -25.41 4.90 -13.97
CA HIS A 445 -26.27 5.85 -14.69
C HIS A 445 -26.43 7.15 -13.90
N ASP A 446 -26.60 8.27 -14.59
CA ASP A 446 -26.89 9.56 -13.94
C ASP A 446 -28.10 9.45 -12.99
N GLU A 447 -28.03 10.17 -11.86
CA GLU A 447 -29.02 10.19 -10.77
C GLU A 447 -29.21 8.86 -10.02
N GLN A 448 -28.47 7.80 -10.37
CA GLN A 448 -28.52 6.53 -9.67
C GLN A 448 -27.99 6.67 -8.23
N GLU A 449 -28.75 6.23 -7.24
CA GLU A 449 -28.28 6.19 -5.85
C GLU A 449 -27.34 5.02 -5.63
N ILE A 450 -26.14 5.32 -5.13
CA ILE A 450 -25.12 4.33 -4.80
C ILE A 450 -24.44 4.64 -3.48
N THR A 451 -23.78 3.62 -2.94
CA THR A 451 -22.84 3.75 -1.82
C THR A 451 -21.45 3.34 -2.28
N VAL A 452 -20.48 4.22 -2.05
CA VAL A 452 -19.05 4.00 -2.26
C VAL A 452 -18.42 3.64 -0.93
N SER A 453 -17.89 2.42 -0.83
CA SER A 453 -17.22 1.91 0.36
C SER A 453 -15.73 1.77 0.14
N CYS A 454 -14.95 2.52 0.92
CA CYS A 454 -13.49 2.37 1.01
C CYS A 454 -13.04 1.76 2.35
N ALA A 455 -14.00 1.33 3.19
CA ALA A 455 -13.71 0.87 4.55
C ALA A 455 -13.29 -0.61 4.63
N GLU A 456 -13.38 -1.36 3.53
CA GLU A 456 -13.28 -2.82 3.49
C GLU A 456 -11.88 -3.32 3.05
N GLY A 457 -10.88 -2.44 3.03
CA GLY A 457 -9.48 -2.75 2.75
C GLY A 457 -8.98 -2.11 1.44
N ARG A 458 -8.13 -2.82 0.71
CA ARG A 458 -7.51 -2.30 -0.54
C ARG A 458 -8.45 -2.28 -1.74
N GLU A 459 -9.51 -3.07 -1.68
CA GLU A 459 -10.53 -3.11 -2.72
C GLU A 459 -11.72 -2.29 -2.24
N GLY A 460 -12.13 -1.32 -3.04
CA GLY A 460 -13.30 -0.51 -2.78
C GLY A 460 -14.51 -1.10 -3.48
N PHE A 461 -15.68 -0.97 -2.88
CA PHE A 461 -16.93 -1.54 -3.38
C PHE A 461 -17.96 -0.45 -3.64
N VAL A 462 -18.68 -0.59 -4.76
CA VAL A 462 -19.87 0.20 -5.06
C VAL A 462 -21.10 -0.67 -4.87
N TYR A 463 -21.98 -0.25 -3.97
CA TYR A 463 -23.24 -0.93 -3.67
C TYR A 463 -24.42 -0.16 -4.23
N GLU A 464 -25.46 -0.90 -4.61
CA GLU A 464 -26.75 -0.37 -5.04
C GLU A 464 -27.50 0.28 -3.87
N GLY A 465 -27.97 1.51 -4.07
CA GLY A 465 -28.70 2.30 -3.09
C GLY A 465 -27.83 2.92 -2.00
N ILE A 466 -28.49 3.54 -1.02
CA ILE A 466 -27.88 4.16 0.15
C ILE A 466 -27.79 3.13 1.29
N ALA A 467 -26.57 2.75 1.66
CA ALA A 467 -26.30 1.80 2.73
C ALA A 467 -26.44 2.44 4.11
N ASP A 468 -26.81 1.64 5.10
CA ASP A 468 -26.71 2.02 6.51
C ASP A 468 -25.27 1.74 6.99
N PHE A 469 -24.56 2.78 7.39
CA PHE A 469 -23.19 2.70 7.91
C PHE A 469 -23.03 3.52 9.18
N ALA A 470 -22.11 3.09 10.05
CA ALA A 470 -21.71 3.82 11.25
C ALA A 470 -20.31 4.41 11.10
N VAL A 471 -20.09 5.56 11.72
CA VAL A 471 -18.78 6.21 11.85
C VAL A 471 -18.44 6.25 13.34
N GLU A 472 -17.29 5.74 13.70
CA GLU A 472 -16.75 5.80 15.05
C GLU A 472 -15.41 6.55 15.03
N GLU A 473 -15.15 7.39 16.01
CA GLU A 473 -13.87 8.10 16.14
C GLU A 473 -13.13 7.54 17.34
N ILE A 474 -11.98 6.90 17.08
CA ILE A 474 -11.18 6.21 18.08
C ILE A 474 -9.98 7.09 18.42
N ASP A 475 -9.99 7.66 19.63
CA ASP A 475 -8.87 8.45 20.20
C ASP A 475 -7.89 7.54 20.96
N PHE A 476 -6.62 7.55 20.54
CA PHE A 476 -5.55 6.76 21.14
C PHE A 476 -4.75 7.51 22.22
N GLY A 477 -5.02 8.80 22.46
CA GLY A 477 -4.21 9.66 23.33
C GLY A 477 -4.23 9.27 24.82
N ASN A 478 -5.24 8.56 25.29
CA ASN A 478 -5.46 8.24 26.71
C ASN A 478 -5.76 6.75 26.95
N ILE A 479 -4.85 5.88 26.52
CA ILE A 479 -4.94 4.42 26.74
C ILE A 479 -4.16 4.04 28.01
N PRO A 480 -4.79 3.35 28.99
CA PRO A 480 -4.12 2.97 30.22
C PRO A 480 -3.08 1.86 30.00
N ALA A 481 -2.00 1.89 30.78
CA ALA A 481 -1.06 0.79 30.86
C ALA A 481 -1.66 -0.37 31.68
N THR A 482 -1.36 -1.61 31.30
CA THR A 482 -1.82 -2.83 31.99
C THR A 482 -0.67 -3.82 32.12
N ARG A 483 -0.73 -4.69 33.13
CA ARG A 483 0.22 -5.81 33.30
C ARG A 483 -0.14 -6.98 32.40
N THR A 484 -1.41 -7.37 32.38
CA THR A 484 -1.98 -8.32 31.42
C THR A 484 -1.93 -7.67 30.05
N LYS A 485 -1.30 -8.37 29.10
CA LYS A 485 -1.12 -7.89 27.73
C LYS A 485 -2.45 -7.89 27.00
N VAL A 486 -2.76 -6.84 26.26
CA VAL A 486 -3.92 -6.81 25.37
C VAL A 486 -3.42 -6.80 23.94
N MET A 487 -3.80 -7.83 23.19
CA MET A 487 -3.31 -8.10 21.85
C MET A 487 -4.47 -8.03 20.83
N LEU A 488 -4.14 -8.02 19.54
CA LEU A 488 -5.12 -7.97 18.46
C LEU A 488 -5.43 -9.35 17.87
N ASN A 489 -6.70 -9.54 17.51
CA ASN A 489 -7.15 -10.59 16.60
C ASN A 489 -7.19 -10.01 15.19
N LEU A 490 -6.28 -10.44 14.33
CA LEU A 490 -6.20 -9.97 12.93
C LEU A 490 -6.33 -11.15 11.98
N ALA A 491 -7.19 -11.03 10.98
CA ALA A 491 -7.36 -12.07 9.95
C ALA A 491 -7.05 -11.55 8.54
N ASN A 492 -7.37 -10.29 8.26
CA ASN A 492 -7.25 -9.72 6.92
C ASN A 492 -5.92 -8.96 6.74
N PRO A 493 -4.97 -9.47 5.91
CA PRO A 493 -3.73 -8.76 5.62
C PRO A 493 -3.97 -7.39 4.96
N ALA A 494 -5.01 -7.27 4.14
CA ALA A 494 -5.31 -6.05 3.40
C ALA A 494 -5.64 -4.87 4.32
N ALA A 495 -6.32 -5.15 5.43
CA ALA A 495 -6.73 -4.18 6.44
C ALA A 495 -5.77 -4.10 7.64
N ALA A 496 -4.73 -4.93 7.69
CA ALA A 496 -3.87 -5.04 8.87
C ALA A 496 -3.18 -3.70 9.21
N PHE A 497 -2.66 -3.01 8.19
CA PHE A 497 -1.95 -1.74 8.38
C PHE A 497 -2.83 -0.65 8.96
N ARG A 498 -4.14 -0.65 8.73
CA ARG A 498 -5.06 0.32 9.35
C ARG A 498 -4.91 0.44 10.87
N TRP A 499 -4.58 -0.68 11.51
CA TRP A 499 -4.49 -0.79 12.96
C TRP A 499 -3.07 -0.58 13.51
N TRP A 500 -2.14 -0.09 12.69
CA TRP A 500 -0.73 0.07 13.06
C TRP A 500 -0.51 1.04 14.21
N ARG A 501 -1.39 2.05 14.35
CA ARG A 501 -1.33 3.05 15.44
C ARG A 501 -1.87 2.53 16.77
N ILE A 502 -2.57 1.39 16.79
CA ILE A 502 -3.06 0.81 18.04
C ILE A 502 -1.84 0.36 18.87
N PRO A 503 -1.69 0.84 20.12
CA PRO A 503 -0.59 0.44 21.01
C PRO A 503 -0.88 -0.93 21.63
N ALA A 504 -1.08 -1.94 20.78
CA ALA A 504 -1.31 -3.31 21.20
C ALA A 504 -0.01 -4.01 21.59
N ASP A 505 -0.11 -4.98 22.49
CA ASP A 505 1.03 -5.77 22.96
C ASP A 505 1.41 -6.91 21.99
N GLY A 506 0.91 -6.86 20.75
CA GLY A 506 1.10 -7.84 19.68
C GLY A 506 -0.21 -8.29 19.02
N VAL A 507 -0.14 -9.40 18.27
CA VAL A 507 -1.30 -10.07 17.66
C VAL A 507 -1.44 -11.44 18.30
N GLY A 508 -2.48 -11.65 19.11
CA GLY A 508 -2.68 -12.89 19.85
C GLY A 508 -3.37 -13.98 19.03
N LEU A 509 -3.98 -13.60 17.89
CA LEU A 509 -4.49 -14.56 16.91
C LEU A 509 -4.43 -13.97 15.50
N ALA A 510 -3.54 -14.53 14.68
CA ALA A 510 -3.51 -14.37 13.24
C ALA A 510 -4.06 -15.62 12.55
N ARG A 511 -5.23 -15.50 11.93
CA ARG A 511 -5.92 -16.61 11.26
C ARG A 511 -5.48 -16.73 9.80
N MET A 512 -4.81 -17.82 9.44
CA MET A 512 -4.35 -18.00 8.05
C MET A 512 -5.48 -18.36 7.08
N GLU A 513 -6.61 -18.86 7.58
CA GLU A 513 -7.75 -19.29 6.75
C GLU A 513 -8.27 -18.14 5.88
N PHE A 514 -8.23 -16.91 6.38
CA PHE A 514 -8.63 -15.74 5.60
C PHE A 514 -7.69 -15.49 4.42
N VAL A 515 -6.38 -15.68 4.61
CA VAL A 515 -5.38 -15.61 3.53
C VAL A 515 -5.64 -16.70 2.51
N VAL A 516 -5.91 -17.92 2.97
CA VAL A 516 -6.19 -19.06 2.09
C VAL A 516 -7.47 -18.83 1.29
N SER A 517 -8.59 -18.46 1.92
CA SER A 517 -9.88 -18.30 1.24
C SER A 517 -9.93 -17.10 0.29
N ASN A 518 -9.27 -15.98 0.63
CA ASN A 518 -9.42 -14.75 -0.14
C ASN A 518 -8.27 -14.49 -1.11
N HIS A 519 -7.04 -14.85 -0.76
CA HIS A 519 -5.85 -14.56 -1.57
C HIS A 519 -5.35 -15.77 -2.36
N ILE A 520 -5.50 -16.98 -1.83
CA ILE A 520 -5.01 -18.22 -2.46
C ILE A 520 -6.13 -18.94 -3.23
N LYS A 521 -7.32 -19.06 -2.63
CA LYS A 521 -8.56 -19.67 -3.17
C LYS A 521 -8.51 -21.16 -3.54
N ILE A 522 -7.31 -21.75 -3.59
CA ILE A 522 -7.06 -23.11 -4.08
C ILE A 522 -6.76 -24.04 -2.91
N HIS A 523 -7.30 -25.27 -2.98
CA HIS A 523 -6.99 -26.31 -2.00
C HIS A 523 -5.51 -26.73 -2.07
N PRO A 524 -4.75 -26.81 -0.95
CA PRO A 524 -3.31 -27.11 -0.99
C PRO A 524 -2.97 -28.43 -1.68
N MET A 525 -3.77 -29.48 -1.46
CA MET A 525 -3.56 -30.77 -2.12
C MET A 525 -3.84 -30.72 -3.62
N ALA A 526 -4.68 -29.80 -4.10
CA ALA A 526 -4.92 -29.62 -5.54
C ALA A 526 -3.70 -29.00 -6.24
N LEU A 527 -2.89 -28.22 -5.52
CA LEU A 527 -1.60 -27.72 -6.02
C LEU A 527 -0.54 -28.82 -5.97
N ALA A 528 -0.42 -29.53 -4.83
CA ALA A 528 0.57 -30.58 -4.65
C ALA A 528 0.36 -31.77 -5.60
N ARG A 529 -0.91 -32.11 -5.89
CA ARG A 529 -1.29 -33.25 -6.74
C ARG A 529 -2.04 -32.82 -8.00
N PHE A 530 -1.64 -31.68 -8.57
CA PHE A 530 -2.29 -31.06 -9.73
C PHE A 530 -2.51 -32.02 -10.91
N GLU A 531 -1.51 -32.85 -11.22
CA GLU A 531 -1.58 -33.79 -12.35
C GLU A 531 -2.59 -34.94 -12.15
N THR A 532 -3.02 -35.18 -10.90
CA THR A 532 -4.01 -36.23 -10.57
C THR A 532 -5.43 -35.72 -10.46
N LEU A 533 -5.63 -34.39 -10.51
CA LEU A 533 -6.93 -33.77 -10.33
C LEU A 533 -7.87 -34.11 -11.49
N LYS A 534 -9.09 -34.56 -11.20
CA LYS A 534 -10.05 -35.00 -12.24
C LYS A 534 -10.98 -33.89 -12.72
N ASP A 535 -11.17 -32.86 -11.89
CA ASP A 535 -12.02 -31.72 -12.22
C ASP A 535 -11.29 -30.78 -13.20
N GLU A 536 -11.62 -30.91 -14.49
CA GLU A 536 -11.05 -30.10 -15.56
C GLU A 536 -11.34 -28.59 -15.39
N GLY A 537 -12.48 -28.22 -14.80
CA GLY A 537 -12.79 -26.83 -14.51
C GLY A 537 -11.87 -26.27 -13.43
N ALA A 538 -11.65 -27.04 -12.36
CA ALA A 538 -10.68 -26.69 -11.32
C ALA A 538 -9.24 -26.63 -11.88
N ARG A 539 -8.83 -27.56 -12.76
CA ARG A 539 -7.51 -27.54 -13.40
C ARG A 539 -7.26 -26.25 -14.19
N GLN A 540 -8.25 -25.83 -14.99
CA GLN A 540 -8.16 -24.59 -15.76
C GLN A 540 -8.07 -23.35 -14.86
N ALA A 541 -8.91 -23.29 -13.81
CA ALA A 541 -8.88 -22.20 -12.85
C ALA A 541 -7.55 -22.11 -12.08
N ILE A 542 -7.01 -23.25 -11.63
CA ILE A 542 -5.71 -23.34 -10.97
C ILE A 542 -4.61 -22.88 -11.93
N ALA A 543 -4.58 -23.39 -13.16
CA ALA A 543 -3.57 -23.01 -14.15
C ALA A 543 -3.56 -21.50 -14.43
N ALA A 544 -4.74 -20.87 -14.49
CA ALA A 544 -4.86 -19.42 -14.65
C ALA A 544 -4.31 -18.66 -13.43
N LEU A 545 -4.69 -19.05 -12.22
CA LEU A 545 -4.27 -18.39 -10.97
C LEU A 545 -2.77 -18.56 -10.67
N THR A 546 -2.19 -19.70 -11.05
CA THR A 546 -0.75 -19.99 -10.86
C THR A 546 0.10 -19.58 -12.07
N THR A 547 -0.42 -18.75 -12.98
CA THR A 547 0.36 -18.24 -14.11
C THR A 547 1.57 -17.48 -13.60
N GLY A 548 2.75 -17.77 -14.17
CA GLY A 548 4.02 -17.15 -13.75
C GLY A 548 4.77 -17.90 -12.63
N TYR A 549 4.19 -18.99 -12.10
CA TYR A 549 4.89 -19.89 -11.18
C TYR A 549 5.31 -21.17 -11.91
N GLU A 550 6.61 -21.48 -11.89
CA GLU A 550 7.13 -22.75 -12.44
C GLU A 550 6.65 -23.95 -11.62
N ASP A 551 6.75 -23.83 -10.29
CA ASP A 551 6.15 -24.75 -9.32
C ASP A 551 4.82 -24.17 -8.81
N ARG A 552 3.70 -24.84 -9.07
CA ARG A 552 2.38 -24.38 -8.62
C ARG A 552 2.26 -24.34 -7.10
N THR A 553 3.01 -25.17 -6.37
CA THR A 553 2.98 -25.15 -4.90
C THR A 553 3.62 -23.88 -4.33
N GLU A 554 4.53 -23.26 -5.09
CA GLU A 554 5.19 -22.02 -4.74
C GLU A 554 4.21 -20.84 -4.70
N TYR A 555 3.13 -20.88 -5.48
CA TYR A 555 2.03 -19.91 -5.38
C TYR A 555 1.41 -19.88 -3.98
N PHE A 556 1.18 -21.06 -3.38
CA PHE A 556 0.63 -21.15 -2.02
C PHE A 556 1.61 -20.57 -0.99
N VAL A 557 2.88 -21.00 -1.08
CA VAL A 557 3.95 -20.60 -0.15
C VAL A 557 4.18 -19.09 -0.20
N ASP A 558 4.31 -18.52 -1.41
CA ASP A 558 4.55 -17.09 -1.61
C ASP A 558 3.38 -16.23 -1.10
N ARG A 559 2.15 -16.56 -1.50
CA ARG A 559 0.96 -15.80 -1.11
C ARG A 559 0.71 -15.87 0.39
N LEU A 560 0.88 -17.05 1.00
CA LEU A 560 0.70 -17.23 2.44
C LEU A 560 1.76 -16.47 3.23
N ALA A 561 3.04 -16.59 2.86
CA ALA A 561 4.14 -15.90 3.54
C ALA A 561 3.99 -14.37 3.47
N ARG A 562 3.62 -13.82 2.30
CA ARG A 562 3.38 -12.37 2.15
C ARG A 562 2.18 -11.90 2.97
N GLY A 563 1.06 -12.60 2.90
CA GLY A 563 -0.14 -12.28 3.67
C GLY A 563 0.12 -12.26 5.18
N LEU A 564 0.79 -13.28 5.69
CA LEU A 564 1.18 -13.36 7.11
C LEU A 564 2.26 -12.32 7.47
N GLY A 565 3.22 -12.05 6.57
CA GLY A 565 4.25 -11.04 6.77
C GLY A 565 3.68 -9.64 6.94
N ARG A 566 2.59 -9.33 6.21
CA ARG A 566 1.88 -8.07 6.38
C ARG A 566 1.20 -7.95 7.74
N ILE A 567 0.62 -9.03 8.26
CA ILE A 567 0.07 -9.05 9.63
C ILE A 567 1.20 -8.94 10.66
N ALA A 568 2.30 -9.65 10.46
CA ALA A 568 3.47 -9.64 11.35
C ALA A 568 4.14 -8.26 11.45
N ALA A 569 4.16 -7.51 10.34
CA ALA A 569 4.73 -6.17 10.25
C ALA A 569 4.02 -5.12 11.12
N VAL A 570 2.69 -5.25 11.32
CA VAL A 570 1.86 -4.23 12.00
C VAL A 570 2.36 -3.95 13.41
N GLN A 571 2.66 -5.02 14.14
CA GLN A 571 3.03 -4.95 15.55
C GLN A 571 4.51 -5.25 15.80
N TYR A 572 5.33 -5.40 14.76
CA TYR A 572 6.76 -5.69 14.90
C TYR A 572 7.46 -4.64 15.80
N PRO A 573 8.26 -5.05 16.80
CA PRO A 573 8.75 -6.42 17.06
C PRO A 573 7.91 -7.26 18.04
N HIS A 574 6.71 -6.83 18.44
CA HIS A 574 5.84 -7.58 19.34
C HIS A 574 5.39 -8.92 18.73
N PRO A 575 5.09 -9.93 19.57
CA PRO A 575 4.75 -11.27 19.10
C PRO A 575 3.48 -11.29 18.26
N VAL A 576 3.50 -12.10 17.20
CA VAL A 576 2.35 -12.36 16.31
C VAL A 576 2.09 -13.85 16.26
N ILE A 577 1.06 -14.31 16.96
CA ILE A 577 0.69 -15.71 17.09
C ILE A 577 -0.14 -16.12 15.86
N VAL A 578 0.49 -16.81 14.92
CA VAL A 578 -0.14 -17.37 13.73
C VAL A 578 -0.68 -18.74 14.04
N ARG A 579 -2.00 -18.89 13.92
CA ARG A 579 -2.65 -20.21 13.98
C ARG A 579 -2.50 -20.91 12.64
N MET A 580 -2.01 -22.15 12.66
CA MET A 580 -2.00 -23.03 11.49
C MET A 580 -3.44 -23.34 11.05
N SER A 581 -3.62 -23.89 9.84
CA SER A 581 -4.97 -23.98 9.26
C SER A 581 -5.92 -24.87 10.07
N ASP A 582 -7.06 -24.32 10.46
CA ASP A 582 -8.11 -25.01 11.23
C ASP A 582 -9.42 -25.15 10.44
N PHE A 583 -9.33 -25.18 9.11
CA PHE A 583 -10.48 -25.45 8.27
C PHE A 583 -11.08 -26.82 8.56
N LYS A 584 -12.41 -26.87 8.57
CA LYS A 584 -13.21 -28.08 8.53
C LYS A 584 -13.19 -28.66 7.11
N THR A 585 -13.53 -29.95 6.98
CA THR A 585 -13.61 -30.65 5.69
C THR A 585 -14.54 -29.97 4.68
N ASN A 586 -15.71 -29.51 5.13
CA ASN A 586 -16.68 -28.80 4.30
C ASN A 586 -16.18 -27.44 3.81
N GLU A 587 -15.36 -26.73 4.59
CA GLU A 587 -14.77 -25.45 4.19
C GLU A 587 -13.67 -25.67 3.13
N TYR A 588 -12.79 -26.65 3.37
CA TYR A 588 -11.77 -27.03 2.38
C TYR A 588 -12.38 -27.52 1.06
N ALA A 589 -13.53 -28.20 1.12
CA ALA A 589 -14.23 -28.71 -0.07
C ALA A 589 -14.71 -27.59 -1.01
N HIS A 590 -14.96 -26.38 -0.47
CA HIS A 590 -15.37 -25.21 -1.26
C HIS A 590 -14.22 -24.48 -1.95
N LEU A 591 -12.97 -24.76 -1.58
CA LEU A 591 -11.81 -24.22 -2.31
C LEU A 591 -11.72 -24.86 -3.70
N ILE A 592 -11.08 -24.16 -4.63
CA ILE A 592 -10.88 -24.65 -5.99
C ILE A 592 -10.08 -25.96 -5.93
N GLY A 593 -10.65 -27.04 -6.50
CA GLY A 593 -10.09 -28.38 -6.49
C GLY A 593 -10.19 -29.12 -5.15
N GLY A 594 -10.90 -28.59 -4.15
CA GLY A 594 -10.98 -29.16 -2.80
C GLY A 594 -11.88 -30.40 -2.67
N ALA A 595 -13.02 -30.41 -3.37
CA ALA A 595 -14.05 -31.45 -3.23
C ALA A 595 -13.55 -32.89 -3.45
N GLU A 596 -12.49 -33.11 -4.24
CA GLU A 596 -11.91 -34.44 -4.48
C GLU A 596 -11.10 -34.97 -3.28
N PHE A 597 -10.54 -34.07 -2.46
CA PHE A 597 -9.69 -34.44 -1.32
C PHE A 597 -10.48 -34.57 -0.01
N GLU A 598 -11.63 -33.91 0.06
CA GLU A 598 -12.40 -33.73 1.29
C GLU A 598 -13.57 -34.71 1.42
N PRO A 599 -13.57 -35.57 2.46
CA PRO A 599 -14.69 -36.47 2.71
C PRO A 599 -15.88 -35.68 3.26
N LYS A 600 -17.10 -36.17 3.01
CA LYS A 600 -18.27 -35.68 3.73
C LYS A 600 -18.26 -36.22 5.15
N GLU A 601 -18.49 -35.35 6.12
CA GLU A 601 -18.57 -35.69 7.54
C GLU A 601 -19.92 -35.22 8.09
N ASP A 602 -20.54 -36.04 8.95
CA ASP A 602 -21.80 -35.69 9.59
C ASP A 602 -21.64 -34.56 10.61
N ASN A 603 -20.47 -34.47 11.25
CA ASN A 603 -20.16 -33.46 12.27
C ASN A 603 -18.79 -32.79 11.97
N PRO A 604 -18.71 -31.87 10.99
CA PRO A 604 -17.45 -31.24 10.60
C PRO A 604 -16.72 -30.51 11.74
N MET A 605 -17.47 -30.02 12.75
CA MET A 605 -16.90 -29.41 13.96
C MET A 605 -15.93 -30.33 14.70
N LEU A 606 -16.23 -31.64 14.77
CA LEU A 606 -15.47 -32.65 15.50
C LEU A 606 -14.56 -33.49 14.58
N GLY A 607 -14.66 -33.27 13.28
CA GLY A 607 -14.11 -34.12 12.23
C GLY A 607 -12.63 -33.89 11.91
N PHE A 608 -12.27 -34.13 10.66
CA PHE A 608 -10.90 -34.13 10.15
C PHE A 608 -10.34 -32.71 9.97
N ARG A 609 -9.92 -32.10 11.08
CA ARG A 609 -9.37 -30.73 11.19
C ARG A 609 -8.21 -30.62 12.21
N GLY A 610 -7.56 -29.47 12.22
CA GLY A 610 -6.42 -29.13 13.09
C GLY A 610 -5.32 -30.18 13.10
N ALA A 611 -4.69 -30.42 14.26
CA ALA A 611 -3.56 -31.34 14.44
C ALA A 611 -3.71 -32.69 13.72
N SER A 612 -4.90 -33.30 13.81
CA SER A 612 -5.17 -34.62 13.23
C SER A 612 -4.99 -34.69 11.70
N ARG A 613 -5.18 -33.54 11.04
CA ARG A 613 -5.02 -33.38 9.60
C ARG A 613 -3.55 -33.29 9.20
N TYR A 614 -2.74 -32.61 9.99
CA TYR A 614 -1.36 -32.26 9.64
C TYR A 614 -0.44 -33.48 9.45
N TYR A 615 -0.56 -34.50 10.31
CA TYR A 615 0.23 -35.73 10.20
C TYR A 615 -0.43 -36.82 9.34
N SER A 616 -1.66 -36.60 8.88
CA SER A 616 -2.40 -37.61 8.12
C SER A 616 -1.81 -37.79 6.72
N PRO A 617 -1.63 -39.02 6.22
CA PRO A 617 -1.19 -39.27 4.84
C PRO A 617 -2.08 -38.62 3.77
N ARG A 618 -3.32 -38.25 4.12
CA ARG A 618 -4.26 -37.58 3.22
C ARG A 618 -3.92 -36.10 2.97
N TYR A 619 -3.21 -35.46 3.90
CA TYR A 619 -3.00 -34.00 3.88
C TYR A 619 -1.57 -33.56 4.24
N ARG A 620 -0.67 -34.47 4.66
CA ARG A 620 0.71 -34.13 5.07
C ARG A 620 1.45 -33.24 4.06
N GLU A 621 1.23 -33.43 2.76
CA GLU A 621 1.80 -32.58 1.70
C GLU A 621 1.24 -31.15 1.71
N GLY A 622 -0.05 -30.97 2.01
CA GLY A 622 -0.67 -29.65 2.19
C GLY A 622 -0.09 -28.91 3.40
N PHE A 623 0.06 -29.60 4.53
CA PHE A 623 0.68 -29.03 5.73
C PHE A 623 2.17 -28.70 5.54
N ALA A 624 2.88 -29.47 4.70
CA ALA A 624 4.25 -29.14 4.31
C ALA A 624 4.34 -27.78 3.58
N LEU A 625 3.30 -27.39 2.80
CA LEU A 625 3.25 -26.06 2.17
C LEU A 625 3.06 -24.94 3.20
N GLU A 626 2.22 -25.14 4.22
CA GLU A 626 2.08 -24.18 5.33
C GLU A 626 3.41 -24.04 6.08
N CYS A 627 4.10 -25.14 6.38
CA CYS A 627 5.42 -25.11 7.01
C CYS A 627 6.46 -24.37 6.14
N ARG A 628 6.51 -24.64 4.83
CA ARG A 628 7.38 -23.89 3.91
C ARG A 628 7.10 -22.38 3.96
N ALA A 629 5.83 -21.97 4.03
CA ALA A 629 5.44 -20.56 4.11
C ALA A 629 5.90 -19.91 5.42
N ILE A 630 5.71 -20.58 6.56
CA ILE A 630 6.20 -20.08 7.86
C ILE A 630 7.73 -19.99 7.89
N ARG A 631 8.43 -20.97 7.32
CA ARG A 631 9.89 -20.95 7.23
C ARG A 631 10.38 -19.78 6.40
N ARG A 632 9.77 -19.51 5.23
CA ARG A 632 10.06 -18.31 4.43
C ARG A 632 9.80 -17.03 5.21
N LEU A 633 8.63 -16.94 5.83
CA LEU A 633 8.22 -15.78 6.61
C LEU A 633 9.23 -15.43 7.71
N ARG A 634 9.75 -16.43 8.43
CA ARG A 634 10.73 -16.21 9.49
C ARG A 634 12.15 -16.02 8.97
N ASN A 635 12.62 -16.92 8.11
CA ASN A 635 14.04 -17.05 7.80
C ASN A 635 14.47 -16.24 6.57
N GLU A 636 13.60 -16.10 5.58
CA GLU A 636 13.89 -15.32 4.35
C GLU A 636 13.38 -13.89 4.48
N MET A 637 12.17 -13.70 5.03
CA MET A 637 11.58 -12.35 5.22
C MET A 637 11.97 -11.71 6.55
N GLY A 638 12.37 -12.49 7.56
CA GLY A 638 12.92 -12.00 8.84
C GLY A 638 11.94 -11.81 9.99
N PHE A 639 10.68 -12.25 9.86
CA PHE A 639 9.65 -12.04 10.89
C PHE A 639 9.80 -13.04 12.05
N THR A 640 10.88 -12.89 12.82
CA THR A 640 11.19 -13.72 13.99
C THR A 640 10.23 -13.53 15.16
N ASN A 641 9.43 -12.45 15.13
CA ASN A 641 8.35 -12.18 16.08
C ASN A 641 7.10 -13.07 15.87
N VAL A 642 7.07 -13.89 14.81
CA VAL A 642 5.97 -14.84 14.60
C VAL A 642 6.02 -15.96 15.65
N VAL A 643 4.88 -16.40 16.15
CA VAL A 643 4.74 -17.60 16.99
C VAL A 643 3.80 -18.53 16.25
N VAL A 644 4.07 -19.83 16.22
CA VAL A 644 3.19 -20.80 15.54
C VAL A 644 2.25 -21.41 16.57
N MET A 645 0.96 -21.47 16.27
CA MET A 645 -0.03 -22.11 17.14
C MET A 645 -0.73 -23.27 16.44
N ILE A 646 -0.76 -24.42 17.12
CA ILE A 646 -1.38 -25.65 16.63
C ILE A 646 -2.83 -25.74 17.16
N PRO A 647 -3.85 -25.68 16.28
CA PRO A 647 -5.24 -25.85 16.67
C PRO A 647 -5.64 -27.34 16.76
N PHE A 648 -6.73 -27.58 17.49
CA PHE A 648 -7.49 -28.81 17.59
C PHE A 648 -6.64 -30.05 17.92
N CYS A 649 -5.64 -29.88 18.78
CA CYS A 649 -4.72 -30.93 19.19
C CYS A 649 -5.32 -31.79 20.31
N ARG A 650 -5.84 -32.98 19.97
CA ARG A 650 -6.70 -33.76 20.88
C ARG A 650 -5.95 -34.47 22.00
N SER A 651 -4.68 -34.81 21.78
CA SER A 651 -3.87 -35.57 22.72
C SER A 651 -2.39 -35.25 22.61
N THR A 652 -1.63 -35.58 23.66
CA THR A 652 -0.17 -35.46 23.65
C THR A 652 0.50 -36.28 22.55
N LYS A 653 -0.10 -37.42 22.15
CA LYS A 653 0.35 -38.23 21.01
C LYS A 653 0.11 -37.56 19.66
N GLU A 654 -0.92 -36.73 19.53
CA GLU A 654 -1.09 -35.89 18.34
C GLU A 654 -0.07 -34.76 18.34
N ALA A 655 0.16 -34.12 19.49
CA ALA A 655 1.17 -33.08 19.64
C ALA A 655 2.56 -33.57 19.20
N ASP A 656 2.99 -34.73 19.68
CA ASP A 656 4.29 -35.33 19.30
C ASP A 656 4.39 -35.54 17.77
N ARG A 657 3.33 -36.06 17.14
CA ARG A 657 3.28 -36.30 15.68
C ARG A 657 3.28 -35.00 14.87
N VAL A 658 2.55 -33.97 15.31
CA VAL A 658 2.55 -32.67 14.61
C VAL A 658 3.91 -32.01 14.70
N LEU A 659 4.52 -32.00 15.89
CA LEU A 659 5.85 -31.42 16.09
C LEU A 659 6.93 -32.17 15.27
N GLU A 660 6.82 -33.50 15.16
CA GLU A 660 7.68 -34.29 14.27
C GLU A 660 7.50 -33.88 12.79
N VAL A 661 6.27 -33.74 12.32
CA VAL A 661 6.02 -33.30 10.93
C VAL A 661 6.49 -31.87 10.68
N MET A 662 6.36 -30.97 11.66
CA MET A 662 6.93 -29.61 11.56
C MET A 662 8.46 -29.66 11.47
N ALA A 663 9.10 -30.48 12.32
CA ALA A 663 10.54 -30.69 12.32
C ALA A 663 11.04 -31.26 10.98
N ASP A 664 10.34 -32.25 10.41
CA ASP A 664 10.65 -32.80 9.08
C ASP A 664 10.61 -31.75 7.96
N ASN A 665 9.83 -30.67 8.16
CA ASN A 665 9.72 -29.55 7.23
C ASN A 665 10.63 -28.36 7.60
N GLY A 666 11.57 -28.55 8.54
CA GLY A 666 12.55 -27.55 8.95
C GLY A 666 11.98 -26.45 9.85
N ILE A 667 10.93 -26.76 10.63
CA ILE A 667 10.38 -25.90 11.68
C ILE A 667 10.60 -26.57 13.03
N HIS A 668 11.67 -26.15 13.72
CA HIS A 668 12.04 -26.70 15.02
C HIS A 668 11.80 -25.68 16.13
N ARG A 669 11.07 -26.09 17.17
CA ARG A 669 10.89 -25.31 18.40
C ARG A 669 12.26 -24.91 18.97
N GLY A 670 12.42 -23.64 19.31
CA GLY A 670 13.66 -23.04 19.84
C GLY A 670 14.66 -22.59 18.78
N GLU A 671 14.60 -23.09 17.55
CA GLU A 671 15.49 -22.66 16.47
C GLU A 671 15.12 -21.24 16.00
N ALA A 672 16.12 -20.35 15.90
CA ALA A 672 15.92 -18.93 15.61
C ALA A 672 14.82 -18.29 16.50
N GLY A 673 14.73 -18.72 17.76
CA GLY A 673 13.76 -18.24 18.74
C GLY A 673 12.31 -18.61 18.42
N LEU A 674 12.05 -19.61 17.56
CA LEU A 674 10.70 -20.05 17.27
C LEU A 674 10.02 -20.62 18.52
N GLN A 675 8.89 -20.03 18.88
CA GLN A 675 7.96 -20.57 19.86
C GLN A 675 6.82 -21.31 19.16
N VAL A 676 6.37 -22.41 19.77
CA VAL A 676 5.21 -23.18 19.29
C VAL A 676 4.19 -23.28 20.41
N TYR A 677 3.01 -22.73 20.19
CA TYR A 677 1.88 -22.77 21.10
C TYR A 677 0.86 -23.83 20.67
N VAL A 678 -0.02 -24.20 21.60
CA VAL A 678 -1.20 -25.01 21.31
C VAL A 678 -2.45 -24.24 21.67
N MET A 679 -3.48 -24.35 20.83
CA MET A 679 -4.79 -23.80 21.18
C MET A 679 -5.43 -24.72 22.23
N CYS A 680 -5.69 -24.19 23.42
CA CYS A 680 -6.38 -24.91 24.48
C CYS A 680 -7.88 -24.74 24.27
N GLU A 681 -8.47 -25.69 23.55
CA GLU A 681 -9.86 -25.58 23.11
C GLU A 681 -10.64 -26.89 23.23
N ILE A 682 -9.99 -27.94 23.74
CA ILE A 682 -10.58 -29.26 23.97
C ILE A 682 -10.44 -29.57 25.47
N PRO A 683 -11.45 -30.16 26.14
CA PRO A 683 -11.35 -30.51 27.57
C PRO A 683 -10.11 -31.37 27.92
N SER A 684 -9.64 -32.22 26.99
CA SER A 684 -8.40 -32.98 27.18
C SER A 684 -7.15 -32.10 27.28
N ASN A 685 -7.12 -30.92 26.65
CA ASN A 685 -6.03 -29.96 26.79
C ASN A 685 -5.97 -29.40 28.22
N VAL A 686 -7.13 -29.13 28.81
CA VAL A 686 -7.24 -28.62 30.19
C VAL A 686 -6.82 -29.69 31.18
N ILE A 687 -7.39 -30.89 31.07
CA ILE A 687 -7.11 -32.02 31.98
C ILE A 687 -5.62 -32.41 31.95
N LEU A 688 -4.97 -32.31 30.79
CA LEU A 688 -3.57 -32.70 30.59
C LEU A 688 -2.65 -31.49 30.37
N ALA A 689 -3.01 -30.30 30.85
CA ALA A 689 -2.31 -29.05 30.56
C ALA A 689 -0.80 -29.14 30.81
N LYS A 690 -0.37 -29.68 31.96
CA LYS A 690 1.06 -29.84 32.28
C LYS A 690 1.82 -30.74 31.28
N ALA A 691 1.16 -31.76 30.74
CA ALA A 691 1.77 -32.65 29.74
C ALA A 691 1.85 -32.01 28.36
N PHE A 692 0.90 -31.13 28.01
CA PHE A 692 0.96 -30.28 26.82
C PHE A 692 2.06 -29.21 26.96
N ALA A 693 2.21 -28.61 28.14
CA ALA A 693 3.23 -27.58 28.42
C ALA A 693 4.67 -28.09 28.27
N GLN A 694 4.90 -29.41 28.39
CA GLN A 694 6.21 -30.00 28.08
C GLN A 694 6.54 -29.94 26.57
N ARG A 695 5.52 -29.90 25.71
CA ARG A 695 5.64 -29.98 24.24
C ARG A 695 5.55 -28.61 23.57
N PHE A 696 4.81 -27.68 24.16
CA PHE A 696 4.55 -26.33 23.65
C PHE A 696 5.09 -25.26 24.60
N ASP A 697 5.43 -24.10 24.06
CA ASP A 697 5.94 -22.95 24.83
C ASP A 697 4.80 -22.13 25.50
N GLY A 698 3.56 -22.38 25.08
CA GLY A 698 2.41 -21.68 25.61
C GLY A 698 1.08 -22.18 25.08
N PHE A 699 0.01 -21.59 25.61
CA PHE A 699 -1.37 -21.86 25.32
C PHE A 699 -2.07 -20.60 24.83
N SER A 700 -3.01 -20.76 23.91
CA SER A 700 -4.07 -19.78 23.69
C SER A 700 -5.42 -20.45 23.86
N ILE A 701 -6.21 -19.99 24.81
CA ILE A 701 -7.53 -20.55 25.10
C ILE A 701 -8.48 -20.16 23.96
N GLY A 702 -9.01 -21.17 23.28
CA GLY A 702 -10.11 -21.04 22.33
C GLY A 702 -11.43 -21.20 23.06
N SER A 703 -11.91 -20.13 23.69
CA SER A 703 -13.10 -20.18 24.56
C SER A 703 -14.35 -20.68 23.84
N ASN A 704 -14.48 -20.38 22.54
CA ASN A 704 -15.54 -20.87 21.69
C ASN A 704 -15.64 -22.40 21.66
N ASP A 705 -14.64 -23.07 21.08
CA ASP A 705 -14.64 -24.53 20.94
C ASP A 705 -14.56 -25.22 22.31
N LEU A 706 -13.89 -24.60 23.30
CA LEU A 706 -13.87 -25.12 24.68
C LEU A 706 -15.27 -25.15 25.29
N THR A 707 -16.05 -24.07 25.11
CA THR A 707 -17.44 -23.99 25.56
C THR A 707 -18.31 -25.01 24.84
N GLN A 708 -18.18 -25.12 23.51
CA GLN A 708 -18.92 -26.10 22.72
C GLN A 708 -18.70 -27.52 23.23
N LEU A 709 -17.45 -27.90 23.50
CA LEU A 709 -17.09 -29.26 23.90
C LEU A 709 -17.35 -29.54 25.38
N THR A 710 -17.24 -28.55 26.26
CA THR A 710 -17.55 -28.70 27.69
C THR A 710 -19.06 -28.83 27.90
N LEU A 711 -19.87 -28.06 27.18
CA LEU A 711 -21.33 -28.07 27.31
C LEU A 711 -22.01 -29.07 26.36
N GLY A 712 -21.30 -29.58 25.35
CA GLY A 712 -21.87 -30.45 24.34
C GLY A 712 -22.85 -29.73 23.40
N VAL A 713 -22.55 -28.47 23.06
CA VAL A 713 -23.42 -27.59 22.29
C VAL A 713 -22.76 -27.21 20.96
N ASP A 714 -23.48 -27.36 19.86
CA ASP A 714 -23.10 -26.73 18.60
C ASP A 714 -23.65 -25.30 18.55
N ARG A 715 -22.76 -24.31 18.55
CA ARG A 715 -23.15 -22.89 18.50
C ARG A 715 -23.78 -22.49 17.17
N ASP A 716 -23.53 -23.26 16.11
CA ASP A 716 -24.16 -23.04 14.80
C ASP A 716 -25.60 -23.59 14.78
N SER A 717 -26.00 -24.34 15.82
CA SER A 717 -27.38 -24.81 15.99
C SER A 717 -28.26 -23.73 16.61
N ALA A 718 -29.18 -23.20 15.81
CA ALA A 718 -30.13 -22.18 16.25
C ALA A 718 -30.97 -22.63 17.47
N ASP A 719 -31.29 -23.93 17.57
CA ASP A 719 -32.10 -24.48 18.67
C ASP A 719 -31.34 -24.52 20.00
N LEU A 720 -30.01 -24.57 19.97
CA LEU A 720 -29.15 -24.67 21.16
C LEU A 720 -28.41 -23.37 21.48
N ALA A 721 -28.60 -22.31 20.69
CA ALA A 721 -27.90 -21.04 20.87
C ALA A 721 -28.04 -20.46 22.28
N ALA A 722 -29.20 -20.66 22.93
CA ALA A 722 -29.45 -20.20 24.30
C ALA A 722 -28.68 -20.97 25.39
N LEU A 723 -28.11 -22.14 25.06
CA LEU A 723 -27.29 -22.95 25.98
C LEU A 723 -25.79 -22.67 25.84
N PHE A 724 -25.39 -21.93 24.81
CA PHE A 724 -23.99 -21.56 24.61
C PHE A 724 -23.67 -20.35 25.50
N ASP A 725 -22.91 -20.59 26.57
CA ASP A 725 -22.46 -19.54 27.49
C ASP A 725 -21.00 -19.75 27.88
N GLU A 726 -20.13 -18.84 27.44
CA GLU A 726 -18.70 -18.86 27.79
C GLU A 726 -18.47 -18.53 29.29
N GLN A 727 -19.49 -18.01 29.98
CA GLN A 727 -19.45 -17.70 31.40
C GLN A 727 -19.94 -18.83 32.30
N ASP A 728 -20.40 -19.95 31.75
CA ASP A 728 -20.86 -21.11 32.52
C ASP A 728 -19.77 -21.57 33.51
N ASP A 729 -20.19 -22.00 34.70
CA ASP A 729 -19.29 -22.39 35.79
C ASP A 729 -18.33 -23.51 35.36
N ALA A 730 -18.77 -24.45 34.52
CA ALA A 730 -17.92 -25.51 34.01
C ALA A 730 -16.83 -24.95 33.07
N VAL A 731 -17.16 -23.95 32.25
CA VAL A 731 -16.22 -23.29 31.34
C VAL A 731 -15.22 -22.42 32.12
N LYS A 732 -15.70 -21.62 33.08
CA LYS A 732 -14.84 -20.83 33.97
C LYS A 732 -13.88 -21.73 34.76
N TRP A 733 -14.35 -22.86 35.28
CA TRP A 733 -13.48 -23.83 35.94
C TRP A 733 -12.40 -24.38 35.02
N MET A 734 -12.74 -24.70 33.76
CA MET A 734 -11.77 -25.17 32.77
C MET A 734 -10.70 -24.10 32.49
N ILE A 735 -11.11 -22.85 32.30
CA ILE A 735 -10.22 -21.71 32.04
C ILE A 735 -9.28 -21.46 33.24
N GLN A 736 -9.84 -21.37 34.45
CA GLN A 736 -9.04 -21.18 35.66
C GLN A 736 -8.02 -22.31 35.85
N SER A 737 -8.45 -23.56 35.62
CA SER A 737 -7.60 -24.75 35.79
C SER A 737 -6.44 -24.79 34.81
N VAL A 738 -6.66 -24.42 33.53
CA VAL A 738 -5.57 -24.38 32.55
C VAL A 738 -4.60 -23.24 32.83
N ILE A 739 -5.09 -22.06 33.26
CA ILE A 739 -4.21 -20.93 33.60
C ILE A 739 -3.26 -21.33 34.73
N ALA A 740 -3.80 -21.84 35.84
CA ALA A 740 -3.00 -22.29 36.97
C ALA A 740 -2.00 -23.40 36.57
N SER A 741 -2.45 -24.39 35.81
CA SER A 741 -1.59 -25.50 35.37
C SER A 741 -0.48 -25.07 34.42
N ALA A 742 -0.74 -24.09 33.54
CA ALA A 742 0.23 -23.53 32.63
C ALA A 742 1.32 -22.75 33.38
N HIS A 743 0.93 -21.90 34.34
CA HIS A 743 1.88 -21.15 35.18
C HIS A 743 2.73 -22.06 36.05
N GLU A 744 2.16 -23.09 36.66
CA GLU A 744 2.92 -24.10 37.41
C GLU A 744 3.96 -24.83 36.53
N ALA A 745 3.68 -24.95 35.23
CA ALA A 745 4.61 -25.53 34.25
C ALA A 745 5.54 -24.49 33.59
N GLY A 746 5.41 -23.20 33.94
CA GLY A 746 6.21 -22.10 33.36
C GLY A 746 5.87 -21.77 31.90
N ALA A 747 4.67 -22.11 31.44
CA ALA A 747 4.21 -21.84 30.08
C ALA A 747 3.32 -20.59 30.01
N HIS A 748 3.43 -19.83 28.91
CA HIS A 748 2.54 -18.69 28.63
C HIS A 748 1.10 -19.15 28.44
N VAL A 749 0.11 -18.38 28.89
CA VAL A 749 -1.31 -18.65 28.65
C VAL A 749 -2.06 -17.37 28.29
N GLY A 750 -2.55 -17.33 27.07
CA GLY A 750 -3.43 -16.29 26.56
C GLY A 750 -4.86 -16.78 26.32
N LEU A 751 -5.77 -15.86 26.02
CA LEU A 751 -7.10 -16.17 25.53
C LEU A 751 -7.40 -15.42 24.23
N CYS A 752 -8.00 -16.11 23.26
CA CYS A 752 -8.51 -15.51 22.04
C CYS A 752 -10.00 -15.79 21.89
N GLY A 753 -10.81 -14.73 21.85
CA GLY A 753 -12.27 -14.83 21.82
C GLY A 753 -12.92 -13.46 21.95
N GLN A 754 -14.23 -13.38 21.75
CA GLN A 754 -14.98 -12.14 21.91
C GLN A 754 -15.54 -11.96 23.34
N ALA A 755 -15.64 -13.02 24.14
CA ALA A 755 -16.11 -12.93 25.53
C ALA A 755 -15.51 -11.77 26.36
N PRO A 756 -14.18 -11.50 26.33
CA PRO A 756 -13.63 -10.38 27.10
C PRO A 756 -14.08 -9.00 26.60
N SER A 757 -14.43 -8.89 25.32
CA SER A 757 -14.98 -7.69 24.69
C SER A 757 -16.46 -7.50 25.05
N ASP A 758 -17.24 -8.57 24.97
CA ASP A 758 -18.70 -8.54 25.15
C ASP A 758 -19.08 -8.47 26.64
N HIS A 759 -18.25 -9.04 27.51
CA HIS A 759 -18.50 -9.20 28.94
C HIS A 759 -17.31 -8.66 29.76
N PRO A 760 -17.35 -7.39 30.21
CA PRO A 760 -16.30 -6.80 31.03
C PRO A 760 -15.98 -7.59 32.31
N GLU A 761 -16.99 -8.22 32.91
CA GLU A 761 -16.85 -9.11 34.06
C GLU A 761 -16.02 -10.37 33.75
N PHE A 762 -16.09 -10.86 32.50
CA PHE A 762 -15.28 -11.98 32.06
C PHE A 762 -13.81 -11.57 31.90
N ALA A 763 -13.55 -10.36 31.37
CA ALA A 763 -12.20 -9.81 31.34
C ALA A 763 -11.61 -9.66 32.76
N ALA A 764 -12.41 -9.20 33.72
CA ALA A 764 -12.00 -9.11 35.12
C ALA A 764 -11.68 -10.49 35.72
N PHE A 765 -12.53 -11.50 35.48
CA PHE A 765 -12.28 -12.89 35.89
C PHE A 765 -10.95 -13.44 35.34
N LEU A 766 -10.64 -13.16 34.07
CA LEU A 766 -9.36 -13.60 33.48
C LEU A 766 -8.16 -12.92 34.15
N VAL A 767 -8.26 -11.63 34.47
CA VAL A 767 -7.22 -10.88 35.20
C VAL A 767 -7.05 -11.42 36.62
N GLU A 768 -8.14 -11.73 37.32
CA GLU A 768 -8.12 -12.35 38.65
C GLU A 768 -7.46 -13.75 38.62
N CYS A 769 -7.71 -14.53 37.56
CA CYS A 769 -7.04 -15.81 37.34
C CYS A 769 -5.56 -15.67 36.97
N GLY A 770 -5.09 -14.46 36.64
CA GLY A 770 -3.70 -14.18 36.30
C GLY A 770 -3.32 -14.38 34.83
N ILE A 771 -4.27 -14.34 33.88
CA ILE A 771 -3.99 -14.52 32.44
C ILE A 771 -2.83 -13.61 31.95
N ASP A 772 -1.96 -14.14 31.08
CA ASP A 772 -0.80 -13.38 30.58
C ASP A 772 -1.20 -12.41 29.46
N SER A 773 -2.15 -12.81 28.61
CA SER A 773 -2.61 -12.00 27.48
C SER A 773 -4.07 -12.25 27.09
N ILE A 774 -4.77 -11.18 26.68
CA ILE A 774 -6.12 -11.22 26.14
C ILE A 774 -6.10 -10.65 24.72
N SER A 775 -6.60 -11.41 23.74
CA SER A 775 -6.58 -11.01 22.33
C SER A 775 -7.98 -10.71 21.80
N VAL A 776 -8.18 -9.50 21.25
CA VAL A 776 -9.51 -8.95 20.91
C VAL A 776 -9.52 -8.29 19.52
N SER A 777 -10.71 -8.06 18.97
CA SER A 777 -10.82 -7.28 17.72
C SER A 777 -10.29 -5.86 17.91
N PRO A 778 -9.74 -5.22 16.85
CA PRO A 778 -9.26 -3.84 16.90
C PRO A 778 -10.29 -2.85 17.47
N ASP A 779 -11.56 -2.97 17.07
CA ASP A 779 -12.64 -2.07 17.50
C ASP A 779 -12.91 -2.15 19.02
N SER A 780 -12.70 -3.33 19.61
CA SER A 780 -12.95 -3.57 21.05
C SER A 780 -11.72 -3.27 21.92
N PHE A 781 -10.56 -2.98 21.31
CA PHE A 781 -9.27 -2.91 22.00
C PHE A 781 -9.28 -1.92 23.16
N ILE A 782 -9.75 -0.68 22.95
CA ILE A 782 -9.71 0.37 23.97
C ILE A 782 -10.62 0.03 25.15
N ALA A 783 -11.83 -0.45 24.87
CA ALA A 783 -12.79 -0.83 25.90
C ALA A 783 -12.22 -1.94 26.80
N VAL A 784 -11.63 -2.97 26.19
CA VAL A 784 -11.02 -4.09 26.91
C VAL A 784 -9.78 -3.64 27.68
N LYS A 785 -8.90 -2.81 27.10
CA LYS A 785 -7.73 -2.28 27.80
C LYS A 785 -8.12 -1.49 29.06
N ARG A 786 -9.19 -0.70 28.99
CA ARG A 786 -9.75 0.02 30.16
C ARG A 786 -10.35 -0.94 31.19
N SER A 787 -11.09 -1.95 30.76
CA SER A 787 -11.66 -2.98 31.65
C SER A 787 -10.55 -3.73 32.41
N VAL A 788 -9.51 -4.18 31.70
CA VAL A 788 -8.33 -4.84 32.28
C VAL A 788 -7.62 -3.93 33.28
N ALA A 789 -7.37 -2.66 32.93
CA ALA A 789 -6.74 -1.70 33.84
C ALA A 789 -7.55 -1.49 35.15
N ALA A 790 -8.89 -1.46 35.03
CA ALA A 790 -9.78 -1.35 36.19
C ALA A 790 -9.76 -2.61 37.07
N ALA A 791 -9.76 -3.80 36.45
CA ALA A 791 -9.66 -5.07 37.16
C ALA A 791 -8.32 -5.19 37.91
N GLU A 792 -7.19 -4.85 37.27
CA GLU A 792 -5.87 -4.85 37.90
C GLU A 792 -5.77 -3.90 39.09
N SER A 793 -6.36 -2.70 38.96
CA SER A 793 -6.39 -1.70 40.03
C SER A 793 -7.20 -2.16 41.24
N THR A 794 -8.21 -3.01 41.03
CA THR A 794 -9.07 -3.56 42.08
C THR A 794 -8.39 -4.74 42.76
N ALA A 795 -7.79 -5.65 41.99
CA ALA A 795 -7.00 -6.78 42.50
C ALA A 795 -5.80 -6.31 43.35
N ALA A 796 -5.15 -5.20 42.99
CA ALA A 796 -4.06 -4.60 43.78
C ALA A 796 -4.51 -4.00 45.13
N LYS A 797 -5.81 -3.80 45.34
CA LYS A 797 -6.40 -3.25 46.58
C LYS A 797 -7.06 -4.32 47.46
N ALA A 798 -7.11 -5.57 47.02
CA ALA A 798 -7.57 -6.68 47.85
C ALA A 798 -6.48 -7.02 48.88
N PRO A 799 -6.81 -7.07 50.19
CA PRO A 799 -5.85 -7.14 51.30
C PRO A 799 -5.06 -8.45 51.39
#